data_AF-A0A2E9R3Q7-F1
#
_entry.id   AF-A0A2E9R3Q7-F1
#
_cell.length_a   1.000
_cell.length_b   1.000
_cell.length_c   1.000
_cell.angle_alpha   90.00
_cell.angle_beta   90.00
_cell.angle_gamma   90.00
#
_symmetry.space_group_name_H-M   'P 1'
#
loop_
_entity.id
_entity.type
_entity.pdbx_description
1 polymer ?
#
loop_
_entity_poly.entity_id
_entity_poly.type
_entity_poly.pdbx_seq_one_letter_code
_entity_poly.pdbx_strand_id
1 'polypeptide(L)'
;MRICVFVFWLCLVGLMPTKIWAQPASWHCETPNLLLVVDTSGSMGQGNYLDALKKAVDQVVQNFKHKLRFGLVHFANDKVTLDVPIGPADPKDIDTHIQKLQRALAAFRARGNTPMNAAMKFVRQQYQTQTIPTDEFHKYTDPNAKRVHYVLLFTDGQPTDGDPTPSINSLRTLKVDSKQYDIKTYVVGLAGGIEKFQLNTFAQTGGTSRFYHAQTTQDLGPVFQRISQDAANHKEVCNNIDDNCDGSVDEYIQRECQSSCGPGLQVCVNGVWNECIPPGSHLEACDGHDNDCDGQIDESLTRDCSNKCGKGKQQCVQGDWSTCSAPTPSKEICDGIDNDCDGKIDEQETACPKGRCVKKEQGYVCDMPCVGGECISGFICDSKTNQCVELPCLRKTCQPGQICVNKNTKAECIDPCKGVTCGPGLTCGREGTCINCYDNACPPQMLCKDGACVVDRCANVKCAEGQACSDGVCLDTCADKKCPTGFRCQTLDGRYPKSTCFPDACANVQCAPHQVCSRGQCILNRCIETIVDKCQKGQSCDPETGLCKDDPCTYTHCPEGTYCTKGECLNENTPNPKEYCDNPPPGQCCVDAHCGSNTSCVNGYCVNTTNPNGNGGPRGSAGCACQNTPGEQPLFSWLLILFVLGFHRYKRRDKQGQQGGR
;
A
#
# COMPACT_ATOMS: atom_id res chain seq x y z
N MET A 1 81.32 -0.42 -35.03
CA MET A 1 81.59 0.76 -34.18
C MET A 1 80.49 0.79 -33.13
N ARG A 2 80.79 0.54 -31.84
CA ARG A 2 80.61 1.46 -30.68
C ARG A 2 79.17 2.03 -30.56
N ILE A 3 78.46 1.98 -29.43
CA ILE A 3 78.87 1.83 -28.00
C ILE A 3 77.66 1.41 -27.10
N CYS A 4 77.92 0.81 -25.92
CA CYS A 4 77.07 0.53 -24.70
C CYS A 4 75.60 0.02 -24.83
N VAL A 5 75.03 -0.90 -24.02
CA VAL A 5 75.26 -1.50 -22.67
C VAL A 5 74.66 -0.72 -21.48
N PHE A 6 74.09 -1.45 -20.49
CA PHE A 6 73.29 -1.07 -19.30
C PHE A 6 71.80 -0.73 -19.62
N VAL A 7 70.76 -1.12 -18.85
CA VAL A 7 70.59 -1.62 -17.44
C VAL A 7 69.55 -2.78 -17.38
N PHE A 8 69.68 -3.69 -16.39
CA PHE A 8 68.74 -4.72 -15.79
C PHE A 8 67.39 -5.01 -16.50
N TRP A 9 66.94 -6.25 -16.76
CA TRP A 9 66.86 -7.51 -15.97
C TRP A 9 65.82 -7.52 -14.82
N LEU A 10 64.56 -7.85 -15.14
CA LEU A 10 63.65 -8.65 -14.29
C LEU A 10 62.40 -9.13 -15.08
N CYS A 11 61.94 -10.34 -14.75
CA CYS A 11 60.65 -10.99 -15.09
C CYS A 11 59.90 -10.63 -16.39
N LEU A 12 60.02 -11.50 -17.40
CA LEU A 12 59.02 -11.67 -18.47
C LEU A 12 58.50 -13.12 -18.45
N VAL A 13 57.57 -13.41 -17.54
CA VAL A 13 56.85 -14.69 -17.43
C VAL A 13 55.36 -14.41 -17.36
N GLY A 14 54.59 -15.08 -18.21
CA GLY A 14 53.13 -15.04 -18.19
C GLY A 14 52.52 -13.88 -18.97
N LEU A 15 52.02 -14.18 -20.17
CA LEU A 15 50.73 -13.73 -20.69
C LEU A 15 50.41 -14.50 -21.97
N MET A 16 50.17 -15.81 -21.83
CA MET A 16 49.26 -16.46 -22.80
C MET A 16 47.86 -15.87 -22.54
N PRO A 17 47.11 -15.47 -23.58
CA PRO A 17 45.74 -15.05 -23.39
C PRO A 17 44.92 -16.27 -22.97
N THR A 18 44.65 -16.37 -21.66
CA THR A 18 43.61 -17.26 -21.18
C THR A 18 42.32 -16.87 -21.88
N LYS A 19 41.73 -17.82 -22.63
CA LYS A 19 40.34 -17.70 -23.04
C LYS A 19 39.50 -17.82 -21.77
N ILE A 20 39.34 -16.71 -21.06
CA ILE A 20 38.26 -16.54 -20.11
C ILE A 20 37.00 -16.76 -20.94
N TRP A 21 36.31 -17.87 -20.66
CA TRP A 21 34.99 -18.08 -21.23
C TRP A 21 34.10 -17.01 -20.63
N ALA A 22 33.77 -15.99 -21.43
CA ALA A 22 32.64 -15.13 -21.12
C ALA A 22 31.43 -16.07 -21.03
N GLN A 23 30.93 -16.28 -19.81
CA GLN A 23 29.70 -17.03 -19.61
C GLN A 23 28.60 -16.26 -20.35
N PRO A 24 27.80 -16.92 -21.20
CA PRO A 24 26.79 -16.22 -21.98
C PRO A 24 25.79 -15.56 -21.03
N ALA A 25 25.52 -14.27 -21.21
CA ALA A 25 24.62 -13.49 -20.38
C ALA A 25 23.15 -13.80 -20.70
N SER A 26 22.75 -15.06 -20.46
CA SER A 26 21.45 -15.63 -20.85
C SER A 26 20.91 -16.59 -19.77
N TRP A 27 21.23 -16.31 -18.51
CA TRP A 27 20.88 -17.17 -17.36
C TRP A 27 19.60 -16.76 -16.64
N HIS A 28 19.21 -15.49 -16.73
CA HIS A 28 18.39 -14.85 -15.69
C HIS A 28 16.88 -14.99 -15.88
N CYS A 29 16.40 -15.28 -17.09
CA CYS A 29 15.00 -15.67 -17.29
C CYS A 29 14.85 -17.15 -17.68
N GLU A 30 14.46 -17.97 -16.70
CA GLU A 30 14.09 -19.38 -16.87
C GLU A 30 12.57 -19.59 -16.79
N THR A 31 11.94 -20.07 -17.87
CA THR A 31 10.54 -20.53 -17.80
C THR A 31 10.42 -21.72 -16.81
N PRO A 32 9.62 -21.61 -15.74
CA PRO A 32 9.45 -22.67 -14.73
C PRO A 32 8.74 -23.90 -15.29
N ASN A 33 8.96 -25.04 -14.62
CA ASN A 33 8.35 -26.32 -14.95
C ASN A 33 7.01 -26.50 -14.22
N LEU A 34 5.89 -26.60 -14.95
CA LEU A 34 4.57 -26.89 -14.40
C LEU A 34 4.05 -28.27 -14.84
N LEU A 35 3.87 -29.19 -13.88
CA LEU A 35 3.23 -30.48 -14.12
C LEU A 35 1.73 -30.41 -13.80
N LEU A 36 0.92 -30.59 -14.83
CA LEU A 36 -0.53 -30.74 -14.69
C LEU A 36 -0.81 -32.18 -14.26
N VAL A 37 -1.45 -32.37 -13.10
CA VAL A 37 -1.78 -33.68 -12.53
C VAL A 37 -3.30 -33.78 -12.46
N VAL A 38 -3.88 -34.57 -13.36
CA VAL A 38 -5.31 -34.56 -13.64
C VAL A 38 -5.99 -35.82 -13.13
N ASP A 39 -6.91 -35.64 -12.20
CA ASP A 39 -7.86 -36.67 -11.80
C ASP A 39 -8.79 -37.02 -12.98
N THR A 40 -8.85 -38.31 -13.29
CA THR A 40 -9.73 -38.87 -14.33
C THR A 40 -10.56 -40.03 -13.80
N SER A 41 -10.79 -40.06 -12.48
CA SER A 41 -11.67 -41.01 -11.79
C SER A 41 -13.13 -40.92 -12.26
N GLY A 42 -13.98 -41.84 -11.80
CA GLY A 42 -15.39 -41.90 -12.18
C GLY A 42 -16.24 -40.70 -11.73
N SER A 43 -15.91 -40.08 -10.59
CA SER A 43 -16.65 -38.91 -10.04
C SER A 43 -16.48 -37.65 -10.91
N MET A 44 -15.28 -37.47 -11.48
CA MET A 44 -14.96 -36.42 -12.47
C MET A 44 -15.80 -36.49 -13.77
N GLY A 45 -16.56 -37.58 -13.96
CA GLY A 45 -17.45 -37.80 -15.10
C GLY A 45 -18.87 -37.25 -14.92
N GLN A 46 -19.25 -36.87 -13.71
CA GLN A 46 -20.51 -36.16 -13.48
C GLN A 46 -20.43 -34.75 -14.06
N GLY A 47 -21.58 -34.12 -14.36
CA GLY A 47 -21.68 -32.69 -14.70
C GLY A 47 -20.82 -32.14 -15.85
N ASN A 48 -20.23 -33.01 -16.70
CA ASN A 48 -19.26 -32.67 -17.74
C ASN A 48 -17.97 -31.98 -17.24
N TYR A 49 -17.58 -32.11 -15.96
CA TYR A 49 -16.45 -31.37 -15.39
C TYR A 49 -15.12 -31.64 -16.10
N LEU A 50 -14.87 -32.89 -16.50
CA LEU A 50 -13.67 -33.26 -17.26
C LEU A 50 -13.61 -32.59 -18.66
N ASP A 51 -14.76 -32.27 -19.28
CA ASP A 51 -14.78 -31.57 -20.58
C ASP A 51 -14.74 -30.04 -20.42
N ALA A 52 -15.19 -29.50 -19.28
CA ALA A 52 -14.91 -28.12 -18.89
C ALA A 52 -13.41 -27.90 -18.62
N LEU A 53 -12.77 -28.84 -17.89
CA LEU A 53 -11.34 -28.83 -17.62
C LEU A 53 -10.51 -28.82 -18.90
N LYS A 54 -10.84 -29.68 -19.89
CA LYS A 54 -10.14 -29.71 -21.18
C LYS A 54 -10.14 -28.35 -21.86
N LYS A 55 -11.30 -27.69 -21.95
CA LYS A 55 -11.44 -26.35 -22.56
C LYS A 55 -10.66 -25.28 -21.78
N ALA A 56 -10.68 -25.36 -20.45
CA ALA A 56 -9.99 -24.41 -19.59
C ALA A 56 -8.47 -24.51 -19.73
N VAL A 57 -7.92 -25.72 -19.65
CA VAL A 57 -6.49 -25.96 -19.81
C VAL A 57 -6.03 -25.69 -21.24
N ASP A 58 -6.84 -26.00 -22.26
CA ASP A 58 -6.56 -25.68 -23.67
C ASP A 58 -6.33 -24.16 -23.89
N GLN A 59 -7.26 -23.32 -23.40
CA GLN A 59 -7.15 -21.86 -23.47
C GLN A 59 -5.95 -21.34 -22.67
N VAL A 60 -5.77 -21.82 -21.43
CA VAL A 60 -4.74 -21.29 -20.53
C VAL A 60 -3.33 -21.73 -20.95
N VAL A 61 -3.13 -22.97 -21.40
CA VAL A 61 -1.83 -23.44 -21.88
C VAL A 61 -1.39 -22.66 -23.12
N GLN A 62 -2.30 -22.30 -24.03
CA GLN A 62 -1.95 -21.42 -25.16
C GLN A 62 -1.49 -20.03 -24.70
N ASN A 63 -2.19 -19.42 -23.73
CA ASN A 63 -1.84 -18.09 -23.20
C ASN A 63 -0.50 -18.07 -22.44
N PHE A 64 -0.15 -19.17 -21.76
CA PHE A 64 1.05 -19.26 -20.90
C PHE A 64 2.21 -20.06 -21.52
N LYS A 65 2.12 -20.50 -22.78
CA LYS A 65 3.15 -21.35 -23.43
C LYS A 65 4.58 -20.77 -23.49
N HIS A 66 4.70 -19.45 -23.46
CA HIS A 66 6.00 -18.77 -23.40
C HIS A 66 6.44 -18.38 -21.98
N LYS A 67 5.57 -18.58 -20.97
CA LYS A 67 5.85 -18.31 -19.55
C LYS A 67 6.02 -19.57 -18.70
N LEU A 68 5.48 -20.73 -19.11
CA LEU A 68 5.54 -21.99 -18.35
C LEU A 68 5.90 -23.18 -19.26
N ARG A 69 6.76 -24.10 -18.80
CA ARG A 69 7.06 -25.38 -19.46
C ARG A 69 6.13 -26.46 -18.93
N PHE A 70 5.25 -26.99 -19.77
CA PHE A 70 4.17 -27.88 -19.33
C PHE A 70 4.53 -29.37 -19.43
N GLY A 71 4.11 -30.14 -18.44
CA GLY A 71 3.94 -31.60 -18.52
C GLY A 71 2.51 -32.01 -18.14
N LEU A 72 2.13 -33.26 -18.44
CA LEU A 72 0.81 -33.80 -18.16
C LEU A 72 0.89 -35.24 -17.63
N VAL A 73 0.26 -35.45 -16.47
CA VAL A 73 -0.01 -36.75 -15.84
C VAL A 73 -1.51 -36.87 -15.62
N HIS A 74 -2.10 -38.04 -15.85
CA HIS A 74 -3.41 -38.39 -15.32
C HIS A 74 -3.37 -39.59 -14.38
N PHE A 75 -4.36 -39.68 -13.51
CA PHE A 75 -4.57 -40.84 -12.64
C PHE A 75 -6.05 -41.24 -12.58
N ALA A 76 -6.28 -42.55 -12.56
CA ALA A 76 -7.59 -43.21 -12.53
C ALA A 76 -7.41 -44.74 -12.43
N ASN A 77 -8.38 -45.46 -11.86
CA ASN A 77 -8.47 -46.92 -11.96
C ASN A 77 -7.16 -47.64 -11.56
N ASP A 78 -6.67 -47.34 -10.35
CA ASP A 78 -5.42 -47.81 -9.76
C ASP A 78 -4.15 -47.57 -10.61
N LYS A 79 -4.23 -46.70 -11.62
CA LYS A 79 -3.14 -46.38 -12.54
C LYS A 79 -2.83 -44.89 -12.52
N VAL A 80 -1.53 -44.59 -12.66
CA VAL A 80 -0.98 -43.27 -12.98
C VAL A 80 -0.29 -43.36 -14.34
N THR A 81 -0.46 -42.37 -15.21
CA THR A 81 0.16 -42.31 -16.54
C THR A 81 0.83 -40.95 -16.73
N LEU A 82 2.08 -40.93 -17.19
CA LEU A 82 2.71 -39.73 -17.76
C LEU A 82 2.34 -39.66 -19.24
N ASP A 83 1.47 -38.72 -19.61
CA ASP A 83 1.02 -38.54 -20.99
C ASP A 83 2.00 -37.68 -21.80
N VAL A 84 2.52 -36.62 -21.17
CA VAL A 84 3.46 -35.68 -21.78
C VAL A 84 4.53 -35.31 -20.75
N PRO A 85 5.83 -35.56 -21.01
CA PRO A 85 6.90 -35.10 -20.13
C PRO A 85 6.96 -33.57 -20.11
N ILE A 86 7.50 -32.99 -19.05
CA ILE A 86 7.70 -31.54 -18.94
C ILE A 86 8.64 -31.09 -20.07
N GLY A 87 8.25 -30.05 -20.80
CA GLY A 87 9.02 -29.57 -21.94
C GLY A 87 8.39 -28.37 -22.67
N PRO A 88 8.87 -28.07 -23.90
CA PRO A 88 9.94 -28.75 -24.63
C PRO A 88 11.35 -28.51 -24.04
N ALA A 89 12.38 -29.05 -24.69
CA ALA A 89 13.78 -28.72 -24.41
C ALA A 89 14.23 -27.48 -25.20
N ASP A 90 14.04 -27.46 -26.53
CA ASP A 90 14.19 -26.24 -27.34
C ASP A 90 12.87 -25.45 -27.31
N PRO A 91 12.84 -24.17 -26.90
CA PRO A 91 11.63 -23.34 -26.91
C PRO A 91 10.93 -23.25 -28.28
N LYS A 92 11.63 -23.49 -29.39
CA LYS A 92 11.04 -23.50 -30.75
C LYS A 92 10.00 -24.60 -30.94
N ASP A 93 10.13 -25.72 -30.22
CA ASP A 93 9.19 -26.85 -30.30
C ASP A 93 7.88 -26.61 -29.52
N ILE A 94 7.69 -25.44 -28.91
CA ILE A 94 6.59 -25.18 -27.97
C ILE A 94 5.21 -25.47 -28.56
N ASP A 95 4.91 -25.02 -29.78
CA ASP A 95 3.60 -25.28 -30.41
C ASP A 95 3.39 -26.78 -30.70
N THR A 96 4.45 -27.50 -31.08
CA THR A 96 4.43 -28.96 -31.26
C THR A 96 4.23 -29.68 -29.92
N HIS A 97 4.76 -29.13 -28.83
CA HIS A 97 4.62 -29.66 -27.47
C HIS A 97 3.21 -29.42 -26.92
N ILE A 98 2.67 -28.21 -27.06
CA ILE A 98 1.30 -27.88 -26.67
C ILE A 98 0.31 -28.75 -27.45
N GLN A 99 0.51 -28.97 -28.75
CA GLN A 99 -0.33 -29.87 -29.53
C GLN A 99 -0.34 -31.33 -29.02
N LYS A 100 0.77 -31.84 -28.46
CA LYS A 100 0.78 -33.17 -27.82
C LYS A 100 -0.08 -33.17 -26.56
N LEU A 101 0.05 -32.13 -25.73
CA LEU A 101 -0.70 -31.94 -24.49
C LEU A 101 -2.21 -31.79 -24.75
N GLN A 102 -2.61 -30.98 -25.74
CA GLN A 102 -4.01 -30.83 -26.17
C GLN A 102 -4.61 -32.18 -26.64
N ARG A 103 -3.87 -32.96 -27.44
CA ARG A 103 -4.32 -34.28 -27.92
C ARG A 103 -4.47 -35.30 -26.79
N ALA A 104 -3.57 -35.27 -25.80
CA ALA A 104 -3.66 -36.12 -24.61
C ALA A 104 -4.89 -35.77 -23.76
N LEU A 105 -5.08 -34.49 -23.41
CA LEU A 105 -6.26 -34.01 -22.69
C LEU A 105 -7.57 -34.40 -23.39
N ALA A 106 -7.65 -34.25 -24.72
CA ALA A 106 -8.83 -34.61 -25.50
C ALA A 106 -9.23 -36.09 -25.38
N ALA A 107 -8.26 -36.99 -25.15
CA ALA A 107 -8.49 -38.42 -25.01
C ALA A 107 -9.09 -38.82 -23.65
N PHE A 108 -8.94 -38.01 -22.60
CA PHE A 108 -9.30 -38.37 -21.22
C PHE A 108 -10.79 -38.71 -21.04
N ARG A 109 -11.07 -39.76 -20.28
CA ARG A 109 -12.43 -40.25 -19.94
C ARG A 109 -12.49 -40.62 -18.45
N ALA A 110 -13.46 -40.04 -17.75
CA ALA A 110 -13.70 -40.30 -16.33
C ALA A 110 -14.09 -41.75 -16.05
N ARG A 111 -13.25 -42.52 -15.33
CA ARG A 111 -13.44 -43.97 -15.06
C ARG A 111 -12.73 -44.41 -13.78
N GLY A 112 -13.29 -45.42 -13.12
CA GLY A 112 -12.63 -46.11 -12.00
C GLY A 112 -12.51 -45.27 -10.73
N ASN A 113 -11.61 -45.67 -9.84
CA ASN A 113 -11.32 -45.03 -8.57
C ASN A 113 -10.24 -43.93 -8.69
N THR A 114 -9.83 -43.36 -7.55
CA THR A 114 -9.07 -42.11 -7.43
C THR A 114 -7.73 -42.35 -6.73
N PRO A 115 -6.72 -42.94 -7.40
CA PRO A 115 -5.41 -43.28 -6.83
C PRO A 115 -4.48 -42.07 -6.69
N MET A 116 -4.89 -41.08 -5.88
CA MET A 116 -4.20 -39.80 -5.73
C MET A 116 -2.90 -39.90 -4.94
N ASN A 117 -2.86 -40.77 -3.92
CA ASN A 117 -1.66 -40.98 -3.10
C ASN A 117 -0.54 -41.62 -3.94
N ALA A 118 -0.88 -42.58 -4.80
CA ALA A 118 -0.02 -43.14 -5.83
C ALA A 118 0.38 -42.10 -6.89
N ALA A 119 -0.55 -41.25 -7.33
CA ALA A 119 -0.25 -40.16 -8.27
C ALA A 119 0.82 -39.20 -7.73
N MET A 120 0.69 -38.74 -6.48
CA MET A 120 1.66 -37.82 -5.88
C MET A 120 3.02 -38.47 -5.62
N LYS A 121 3.05 -39.78 -5.29
CA LYS A 121 4.30 -40.58 -5.22
C LYS A 121 4.98 -40.69 -6.58
N PHE A 122 4.22 -40.99 -7.63
CA PHE A 122 4.73 -41.05 -9.01
C PHE A 122 5.27 -39.70 -9.46
N VAL A 123 4.54 -38.60 -9.20
CA VAL A 123 4.96 -37.22 -9.50
C VAL A 123 6.30 -36.89 -8.83
N ARG A 124 6.49 -37.23 -7.53
CA ARG A 124 7.79 -37.10 -6.87
C ARG A 124 8.87 -37.87 -7.62
N GLN A 125 8.62 -39.14 -7.96
CA GLN A 125 9.59 -39.98 -8.65
C GLN A 125 9.96 -39.43 -10.04
N GLN A 126 9.00 -38.89 -10.79
CA GLN A 126 9.25 -38.24 -12.09
C GLN A 126 10.13 -36.99 -11.95
N TYR A 127 9.91 -36.15 -10.94
CA TYR A 127 10.82 -35.05 -10.66
C TYR A 127 12.22 -35.53 -10.24
N GLN A 128 12.27 -36.48 -9.29
CA GLN A 128 13.52 -36.97 -8.71
C GLN A 128 14.43 -37.71 -9.71
N THR A 129 13.84 -38.45 -10.66
CA THR A 129 14.60 -39.40 -11.51
C THR A 129 14.64 -39.04 -12.99
N GLN A 130 13.74 -38.18 -13.49
CA GLN A 130 13.68 -37.81 -14.91
C GLN A 130 13.82 -36.30 -15.09
N THR A 131 12.91 -35.52 -14.50
CA THR A 131 12.80 -34.07 -14.79
C THR A 131 14.00 -33.29 -14.29
N ILE A 132 14.33 -33.40 -12.99
CA ILE A 132 15.42 -32.61 -12.41
C ILE A 132 16.78 -33.05 -12.96
N PRO A 133 17.14 -34.36 -13.02
CA PRO A 133 18.46 -34.78 -13.52
C PRO A 133 18.73 -34.44 -15.00
N THR A 134 17.69 -34.22 -15.82
CA THR A 134 17.84 -33.86 -17.24
C THR A 134 17.75 -32.36 -17.51
N ASP A 135 17.18 -31.56 -16.58
CA ASP A 135 17.11 -30.10 -16.75
C ASP A 135 18.52 -29.50 -16.80
N GLU A 136 18.70 -28.49 -17.65
CA GLU A 136 20.02 -27.93 -17.93
C GLU A 136 20.66 -27.31 -16.68
N PHE A 137 19.84 -26.68 -15.84
CA PHE A 137 20.29 -25.91 -14.70
C PHE A 137 20.67 -26.81 -13.51
N HIS A 138 20.17 -28.05 -13.47
CA HIS A 138 20.62 -29.03 -12.48
C HIS A 138 22.11 -29.35 -12.63
N LYS A 139 22.64 -29.36 -13.87
CA LYS A 139 24.00 -29.79 -14.24
C LYS A 139 25.12 -28.91 -13.65
N TYR A 140 24.81 -27.67 -13.25
CA TYR A 140 25.80 -26.75 -12.69
C TYR A 140 26.09 -27.04 -11.21
N THR A 141 27.32 -26.82 -10.77
CA THR A 141 27.78 -27.14 -9.41
C THR A 141 27.24 -26.20 -8.32
N ASP A 142 26.67 -25.05 -8.69
CA ASP A 142 26.05 -24.10 -7.76
C ASP A 142 24.74 -24.70 -7.17
N PRO A 143 24.58 -24.79 -5.84
CA PRO A 143 23.37 -25.31 -5.19
C PRO A 143 22.11 -24.44 -5.37
N ASN A 144 22.26 -23.21 -5.85
CA ASN A 144 21.19 -22.26 -6.15
C ASN A 144 20.75 -22.30 -7.62
N ALA A 145 21.64 -22.65 -8.55
CA ALA A 145 21.31 -22.83 -9.98
C ALA A 145 20.29 -23.98 -10.15
N LYS A 146 19.01 -23.61 -10.22
CA LYS A 146 17.84 -24.50 -10.14
C LYS A 146 16.63 -23.81 -10.77
N ARG A 147 16.14 -24.33 -11.90
CA ARG A 147 14.80 -24.01 -12.38
C ARG A 147 13.75 -24.27 -11.29
N VAL A 148 12.71 -23.46 -11.22
CA VAL A 148 11.56 -23.71 -10.34
C VAL A 148 10.65 -24.79 -10.91
N HIS A 149 10.07 -25.62 -10.04
CA HIS A 149 9.16 -26.70 -10.41
C HIS A 149 7.87 -26.61 -9.59
N TYR A 150 6.72 -26.85 -10.24
CA TYR A 150 5.38 -26.74 -9.67
C TYR A 150 4.49 -27.90 -10.09
N VAL A 151 3.58 -28.28 -9.20
CA VAL A 151 2.46 -29.18 -9.52
C VAL A 151 1.16 -28.41 -9.47
N LEU A 152 0.27 -28.67 -10.44
CA LEU A 152 -1.12 -28.24 -10.41
C LEU A 152 -2.03 -29.48 -10.44
N LEU A 153 -2.57 -29.81 -9.27
CA LEU A 153 -3.44 -30.96 -9.04
C LEU A 153 -4.91 -30.56 -9.27
N PHE A 154 -5.55 -31.18 -10.26
CA PHE A 154 -6.98 -31.06 -10.52
C PHE A 154 -7.70 -32.29 -9.97
N THR A 155 -8.68 -32.13 -9.09
CA THR A 155 -9.45 -33.23 -8.48
C THR A 155 -10.77 -32.71 -7.86
N ASP A 156 -11.67 -33.61 -7.47
CA ASP A 156 -12.82 -33.31 -6.61
C ASP A 156 -12.47 -33.37 -5.09
N GLY A 157 -11.34 -33.99 -4.75
CA GLY A 157 -10.85 -34.14 -3.38
C GLY A 157 -11.20 -35.47 -2.71
N GLN A 158 -11.58 -36.52 -3.45
CA GLN A 158 -11.96 -37.84 -2.89
C GLN A 158 -10.93 -38.96 -3.18
N PRO A 159 -9.75 -38.97 -2.52
CA PRO A 159 -8.74 -40.01 -2.72
C PRO A 159 -9.21 -41.38 -2.20
N THR A 160 -9.05 -42.44 -3.00
CA THR A 160 -9.46 -43.81 -2.63
C THR A 160 -8.31 -44.70 -2.14
N ASP A 161 -7.06 -44.26 -2.28
CA ASP A 161 -5.84 -44.99 -1.91
C ASP A 161 -5.16 -44.44 -0.63
N GLY A 162 -5.99 -43.94 0.28
CA GLY A 162 -5.59 -43.35 1.56
C GLY A 162 -5.11 -41.90 1.42
N ASP A 163 -4.67 -41.34 2.54
CA ASP A 163 -4.27 -39.94 2.64
C ASP A 163 -3.08 -39.59 1.71
N PRO A 164 -3.23 -38.65 0.75
CA PRO A 164 -2.15 -38.18 -0.11
C PRO A 164 -1.26 -37.14 0.58
N THR A 165 -1.65 -36.57 1.72
CA THR A 165 -0.97 -35.47 2.42
C THR A 165 0.54 -35.72 2.63
N PRO A 166 1.01 -36.90 3.09
CA PRO A 166 2.45 -37.15 3.24
C PRO A 166 3.20 -37.15 1.90
N SER A 167 2.55 -37.63 0.83
CA SER A 167 3.09 -37.69 -0.52
C SER A 167 3.19 -36.29 -1.15
N ILE A 168 2.17 -35.44 -0.93
CA ILE A 168 2.18 -34.01 -1.28
C ILE A 168 3.31 -33.29 -0.53
N ASN A 169 3.38 -33.43 0.81
CA ASN A 169 4.39 -32.75 1.64
C ASN A 169 5.83 -33.12 1.22
N SER A 170 6.03 -34.34 0.74
CA SER A 170 7.35 -34.80 0.29
C SER A 170 7.95 -33.88 -0.79
N LEU A 171 7.13 -33.31 -1.68
CA LEU A 171 7.57 -32.46 -2.78
C LEU A 171 8.23 -31.15 -2.31
N ARG A 172 7.85 -30.67 -1.12
CA ARG A 172 8.44 -29.49 -0.45
C ARG A 172 9.89 -29.69 0.00
N THR A 173 10.35 -30.94 0.04
CA THR A 173 11.63 -31.37 0.61
C THR A 173 12.36 -32.35 -0.31
N LEU A 174 12.16 -32.23 -1.63
CA LEU A 174 12.81 -33.10 -2.60
C LEU A 174 14.31 -32.78 -2.68
N LYS A 175 15.15 -33.81 -2.56
CA LYS A 175 16.60 -33.72 -2.78
C LYS A 175 16.99 -34.54 -4.00
N VAL A 176 17.81 -33.95 -4.85
CA VAL A 176 18.44 -34.58 -6.01
C VAL A 176 19.91 -34.20 -5.97
N ASP A 177 20.78 -35.19 -5.85
CA ASP A 177 22.20 -35.04 -5.53
C ASP A 177 22.44 -34.08 -4.35
N SER A 178 23.27 -33.03 -4.53
CA SER A 178 23.53 -32.02 -3.49
C SER A 178 22.44 -30.95 -3.35
N LYS A 179 21.45 -30.92 -4.26
CA LYS A 179 20.48 -29.83 -4.39
C LYS A 179 19.14 -30.18 -3.74
N GLN A 180 18.62 -29.24 -2.94
CA GLN A 180 17.26 -29.30 -2.42
C GLN A 180 16.33 -28.39 -3.23
N TYR A 181 15.13 -28.91 -3.51
CA TYR A 181 14.05 -28.32 -4.28
C TYR A 181 12.79 -28.21 -3.42
N ASP A 182 12.10 -27.07 -3.51
CA ASP A 182 10.78 -26.85 -2.95
C ASP A 182 9.75 -26.85 -4.09
N ILE A 183 9.10 -27.99 -4.32
CA ILE A 183 8.09 -28.13 -5.38
C ILE A 183 6.71 -27.86 -4.78
N LYS A 184 6.21 -26.63 -4.97
CA LYS A 184 4.87 -26.24 -4.51
C LYS A 184 3.78 -26.97 -5.31
N THR A 185 2.73 -27.42 -4.62
CA THR A 185 1.54 -28.06 -5.20
C THR A 185 0.33 -27.14 -5.03
N TYR A 186 -0.16 -26.62 -6.15
CA TYR A 186 -1.40 -25.86 -6.27
C TYR A 186 -2.54 -26.87 -6.48
N VAL A 187 -3.67 -26.66 -5.81
CA VAL A 187 -4.81 -27.58 -5.88
C VAL A 187 -6.02 -26.84 -6.45
N VAL A 188 -6.64 -27.44 -7.46
CA VAL A 188 -7.87 -26.96 -8.10
C VAL A 188 -8.99 -27.97 -7.83
N GLY A 189 -9.96 -27.52 -7.05
CA GLY A 189 -11.24 -28.21 -6.88
C GLY A 189 -12.13 -27.97 -8.08
N LEU A 190 -12.54 -29.04 -8.75
CA LEU A 190 -13.51 -28.99 -9.85
C LEU A 190 -14.88 -29.49 -9.35
N ALA A 191 -15.97 -28.90 -9.83
CA ALA A 191 -17.37 -29.23 -9.50
C ALA A 191 -17.97 -28.59 -8.23
N GLY A 192 -19.27 -28.87 -8.00
CA GLY A 192 -20.01 -28.52 -6.78
C GLY A 192 -20.09 -29.64 -5.73
N GLY A 193 -19.46 -30.79 -5.97
CA GLY A 193 -19.39 -31.95 -5.05
C GLY A 193 -18.10 -32.02 -4.21
N ILE A 194 -17.32 -30.94 -4.21
CA ILE A 194 -15.94 -30.95 -3.70
C ILE A 194 -15.80 -30.98 -2.17
N GLU A 195 -14.82 -31.74 -1.71
CA GLU A 195 -14.38 -31.76 -0.31
C GLU A 195 -13.48 -30.54 -0.01
N LYS A 196 -14.08 -29.35 0.03
CA LYS A 196 -13.40 -28.05 0.19
C LYS A 196 -12.33 -28.05 1.31
N PHE A 197 -12.62 -28.71 2.43
CA PHE A 197 -11.70 -28.82 3.56
C PHE A 197 -10.44 -29.63 3.19
N GLN A 198 -10.62 -30.82 2.62
CA GLN A 198 -9.51 -31.70 2.22
C GLN A 198 -8.66 -31.06 1.11
N LEU A 199 -9.30 -30.45 0.11
CA LEU A 199 -8.61 -29.69 -0.94
C LEU A 199 -7.76 -28.55 -0.35
N ASN A 200 -8.28 -27.84 0.66
CA ASN A 200 -7.54 -26.79 1.34
C ASN A 200 -6.35 -27.35 2.15
N THR A 201 -6.51 -28.49 2.82
CA THR A 201 -5.40 -29.22 3.46
C THR A 201 -4.33 -29.58 2.43
N PHE A 202 -4.71 -30.19 1.30
CA PHE A 202 -3.79 -30.55 0.22
C PHE A 202 -3.03 -29.34 -0.34
N ALA A 203 -3.70 -28.19 -0.49
CA ALA A 203 -3.08 -26.94 -0.94
C ALA A 203 -2.05 -26.40 0.08
N GLN A 204 -2.40 -26.40 1.37
CA GLN A 204 -1.54 -25.90 2.45
C GLN A 204 -0.33 -26.80 2.68
N THR A 205 -0.53 -28.12 2.65
CA THR A 205 0.57 -29.10 2.60
C THR A 205 1.43 -28.94 1.35
N GLY A 206 0.79 -28.62 0.22
CA GLY A 206 1.43 -28.23 -1.04
C GLY A 206 2.21 -26.89 -0.99
N GLY A 207 2.17 -26.15 0.12
CA GLY A 207 2.89 -24.87 0.23
C GLY A 207 2.19 -23.69 -0.43
N THR A 208 0.88 -23.78 -0.65
CA THR A 208 0.04 -22.71 -1.17
C THR A 208 -1.02 -22.30 -0.13
N SER A 209 -1.52 -21.07 -0.17
CA SER A 209 -2.33 -20.52 0.92
C SER A 209 -3.74 -21.14 1.04
N ARG A 210 -4.33 -21.51 -0.10
CA ARG A 210 -5.65 -22.14 -0.24
C ARG A 210 -5.74 -22.92 -1.55
N PHE A 211 -6.73 -23.81 -1.65
CA PHE A 211 -7.12 -24.37 -2.95
C PHE A 211 -7.89 -23.33 -3.79
N TYR A 212 -7.94 -23.54 -5.09
CA TYR A 212 -8.73 -22.74 -6.03
C TYR A 212 -9.97 -23.52 -6.44
N HIS A 213 -11.15 -22.89 -6.40
CA HIS A 213 -12.38 -23.50 -6.90
C HIS A 213 -12.58 -23.10 -8.36
N ALA A 214 -12.79 -24.08 -9.24
CA ALA A 214 -13.04 -23.85 -10.65
C ALA A 214 -14.35 -24.50 -11.11
N GLN A 215 -15.22 -23.69 -11.70
CA GLN A 215 -16.51 -24.07 -12.29
C GLN A 215 -16.56 -23.75 -13.80
N THR A 216 -15.71 -22.83 -14.25
CA THR A 216 -15.63 -22.28 -15.61
C THR A 216 -14.19 -22.31 -16.15
N THR A 217 -13.98 -21.89 -17.40
CA THR A 217 -12.62 -21.72 -17.94
C THR A 217 -11.92 -20.47 -17.41
N GLN A 218 -12.68 -19.47 -16.96
CA GLN A 218 -12.17 -18.19 -16.47
C GLN A 218 -11.50 -18.35 -15.09
N ASP A 219 -12.04 -19.23 -14.24
CA ASP A 219 -11.53 -19.48 -12.89
C ASP A 219 -10.10 -20.06 -12.86
N LEU A 220 -9.65 -20.70 -13.95
CA LEU A 220 -8.27 -21.21 -14.05
C LEU A 220 -7.24 -20.10 -14.36
N GLY A 221 -7.62 -19.04 -15.07
CA GLY A 221 -6.72 -17.96 -15.45
C GLY A 221 -5.91 -17.40 -14.27
N PRO A 222 -6.56 -16.99 -13.16
CA PRO A 222 -5.90 -16.52 -11.95
C PRO A 222 -4.94 -17.54 -11.32
N VAL A 223 -5.19 -18.85 -11.45
CA VAL A 223 -4.33 -19.90 -10.87
C VAL A 223 -2.99 -19.97 -11.60
N PHE A 224 -3.03 -19.98 -12.95
CA PHE A 224 -1.81 -20.03 -13.76
C PHE A 224 -1.09 -18.68 -13.78
N GLN A 225 -1.82 -17.56 -13.71
CA GLN A 225 -1.23 -16.25 -13.46
C GLN A 225 -0.49 -16.24 -12.12
N ARG A 226 -1.10 -16.77 -11.05
CA ARG A 226 -0.44 -16.83 -9.74
C ARG A 226 0.76 -17.77 -9.72
N ILE A 227 0.72 -18.91 -10.42
CA ILE A 227 1.90 -19.78 -10.59
C ILE A 227 3.02 -19.06 -11.35
N SER A 228 2.69 -18.32 -12.41
CA SER A 228 3.65 -17.51 -13.15
C SER A 228 4.26 -16.40 -12.28
N GLN A 229 3.47 -15.76 -11.42
CA GLN A 229 3.95 -14.75 -10.46
C GLN A 229 4.77 -15.37 -9.32
N ASP A 230 4.38 -16.52 -8.77
CA ASP A 230 5.15 -17.24 -7.75
C ASP A 230 6.49 -17.77 -8.30
N ALA A 231 6.65 -17.86 -9.62
CA ALA A 231 7.92 -18.14 -10.31
C ALA A 231 8.73 -16.86 -10.57
N ALA A 232 8.04 -15.79 -10.97
CA ALA A 232 8.54 -14.41 -10.99
C ALA A 232 8.63 -13.79 -9.58
N ASN A 233 9.02 -14.62 -8.60
CA ASN A 233 9.47 -14.20 -7.28
C ASN A 233 10.93 -14.62 -7.05
N HIS A 234 11.71 -14.78 -8.13
CA HIS A 234 13.12 -14.45 -8.08
C HIS A 234 13.24 -12.96 -7.71
N LYS A 235 14.23 -12.64 -6.89
CA LYS A 235 14.43 -11.26 -6.44
C LYS A 235 15.24 -10.53 -7.51
N GLU A 236 14.61 -9.60 -8.20
CA GLU A 236 15.26 -8.62 -9.07
C GLU A 236 16.55 -8.07 -8.45
N VAL A 237 17.65 -8.13 -9.22
CA VAL A 237 18.94 -7.56 -8.86
C VAL A 237 19.29 -6.48 -9.87
N CYS A 238 19.59 -5.27 -9.39
CA CYS A 238 19.90 -4.11 -10.24
C CYS A 238 21.11 -4.41 -11.15
N ASN A 239 20.83 -4.80 -12.39
CA ASN A 239 21.80 -5.40 -13.32
C ASN A 239 21.46 -5.19 -14.82
N ASN A 240 20.29 -4.59 -15.15
CA ASN A 240 19.76 -4.40 -16.51
C ASN A 240 19.40 -5.73 -17.23
N ILE A 241 18.84 -6.69 -16.50
CA ILE A 241 18.30 -7.96 -17.03
C ILE A 241 16.99 -8.26 -16.29
N ASP A 242 16.04 -8.89 -17.01
CA ASP A 242 14.83 -9.50 -16.44
C ASP A 242 15.24 -10.74 -15.62
N ASP A 243 15.41 -10.58 -14.30
CA ASP A 243 15.83 -11.63 -13.37
C ASP A 243 14.67 -12.54 -12.93
N ASN A 244 13.42 -12.17 -13.25
CA ASN A 244 12.22 -12.87 -12.76
C ASN A 244 11.24 -13.38 -13.85
N CYS A 245 11.41 -13.05 -15.13
CA CYS A 245 10.54 -13.38 -16.28
C CYS A 245 9.15 -12.70 -16.32
N ASP A 246 8.93 -11.63 -15.58
CA ASP A 246 7.73 -10.79 -15.67
C ASP A 246 7.59 -10.19 -17.09
N GLY A 247 8.71 -9.76 -17.68
CA GLY A 247 8.80 -9.02 -18.94
C GLY A 247 9.23 -7.55 -18.77
N SER A 248 9.41 -7.12 -17.53
CA SER A 248 10.04 -5.86 -17.12
C SER A 248 11.57 -6.05 -16.93
N VAL A 249 12.28 -4.98 -16.54
CA VAL A 249 13.72 -5.01 -16.21
C VAL A 249 13.98 -4.05 -15.05
N ASP A 250 14.66 -4.53 -14.02
CA ASP A 250 15.00 -3.80 -12.79
C ASP A 250 13.78 -3.17 -12.06
N GLU A 251 12.56 -3.71 -12.19
CA GLU A 251 11.36 -3.04 -11.67
C GLU A 251 11.24 -3.05 -10.14
N TYR A 252 10.80 -1.91 -9.58
CA TYR A 252 10.60 -1.69 -8.14
C TYR A 252 11.81 -1.99 -7.23
N ILE A 253 13.03 -2.21 -7.77
CA ILE A 253 14.20 -2.45 -6.93
C ILE A 253 14.60 -1.16 -6.20
N GLN A 254 14.56 -1.23 -4.87
CA GLN A 254 15.05 -0.18 -3.98
C GLN A 254 16.01 -0.77 -2.93
N ARG A 255 16.93 0.06 -2.42
CA ARG A 255 17.81 -0.27 -1.29
C ARG A 255 18.04 0.93 -0.39
N GLU A 256 18.31 0.66 0.88
CA GLU A 256 18.83 1.65 1.81
C GLU A 256 20.20 2.19 1.36
N CYS A 257 20.44 3.47 1.61
CA CYS A 257 21.69 4.17 1.38
C CYS A 257 21.95 5.19 2.50
N GLN A 258 23.09 5.88 2.45
CA GLN A 258 23.44 6.96 3.37
C GLN A 258 23.88 8.19 2.57
N SER A 259 23.45 9.36 3.03
CA SER A 259 23.73 10.68 2.46
C SER A 259 24.24 11.63 3.57
N SER A 260 24.55 12.88 3.22
CA SER A 260 24.75 13.95 4.22
C SER A 260 23.51 14.16 5.11
N CYS A 261 22.32 13.97 4.53
CA CYS A 261 21.02 13.97 5.20
C CYS A 261 20.69 12.65 5.95
N GLY A 262 21.66 11.73 6.10
CA GLY A 262 21.45 10.45 6.78
C GLY A 262 20.80 9.38 5.87
N PRO A 263 19.97 8.47 6.43
CA PRO A 263 19.46 7.30 5.70
C PRO A 263 18.48 7.70 4.59
N GLY A 264 18.65 7.08 3.41
CA GLY A 264 17.77 7.28 2.26
C GLY A 264 17.53 6.01 1.47
N LEU A 265 16.88 6.16 0.31
CA LEU A 265 16.65 5.10 -0.66
C LEU A 265 17.34 5.40 -1.99
N GLN A 266 17.99 4.39 -2.56
CA GLN A 266 18.34 4.34 -3.98
C GLN A 266 17.35 3.44 -4.71
N VAL A 267 17.00 3.84 -5.92
CA VAL A 267 16.18 3.10 -6.90
C VAL A 267 17.10 2.64 -8.04
N CYS A 268 16.86 1.45 -8.57
CA CYS A 268 17.57 1.02 -9.79
C CYS A 268 16.97 1.68 -11.04
N VAL A 269 17.82 2.11 -11.97
CA VAL A 269 17.44 2.65 -13.28
C VAL A 269 18.47 2.17 -14.32
N ASN A 270 18.06 1.29 -15.24
CA ASN A 270 18.93 0.67 -16.27
C ASN A 270 20.19 -0.01 -15.70
N GLY A 271 20.03 -0.88 -14.70
CA GLY A 271 21.11 -1.58 -14.00
C GLY A 271 22.05 -0.70 -13.17
N VAL A 272 21.73 0.58 -13.00
CA VAL A 272 22.52 1.54 -12.22
C VAL A 272 21.66 2.10 -11.10
N TRP A 273 22.21 2.12 -9.88
CA TRP A 273 21.58 2.78 -8.75
C TRP A 273 21.68 4.30 -8.91
N ASN A 274 20.56 5.01 -8.79
CA ASN A 274 20.53 6.47 -8.78
C ASN A 274 21.22 7.05 -7.53
N GLU A 275 21.17 8.38 -7.36
CA GLU A 275 21.69 9.03 -6.15
C GLU A 275 20.82 8.72 -4.91
N CYS A 276 21.39 8.87 -3.71
CA CYS A 276 20.72 8.51 -2.46
C CYS A 276 19.67 9.56 -2.09
N ILE A 277 18.38 9.19 -2.13
CA ILE A 277 17.26 10.09 -1.83
C ILE A 277 16.85 9.90 -0.35
N PRO A 278 17.17 10.83 0.57
CA PRO A 278 16.63 10.82 1.93
C PRO A 278 15.11 11.04 1.92
N PRO A 279 14.36 10.56 2.94
CA PRO A 279 12.94 10.85 3.08
C PRO A 279 12.75 12.30 3.59
N GLY A 280 12.85 13.26 2.67
CA GLY A 280 12.75 14.68 2.99
C GLY A 280 11.36 15.11 3.49
N SER A 281 11.30 15.53 4.76
CA SER A 281 10.75 16.83 5.16
C SER A 281 10.90 17.01 6.68
N HIS A 282 12.00 17.59 7.12
CA HIS A 282 11.98 18.31 8.40
C HIS A 282 11.48 19.75 8.17
N LEU A 283 11.61 20.64 9.14
CA LEU A 283 11.41 22.07 8.92
C LEU A 283 12.78 22.72 8.82
N GLU A 284 12.98 23.51 7.77
CA GLU A 284 14.19 24.29 7.58
C GLU A 284 14.54 25.15 8.82
N ALA A 285 15.84 25.28 9.07
CA ALA A 285 16.39 25.98 10.22
C ALA A 285 17.56 26.86 9.77
N CYS A 286 17.55 28.13 10.18
CA CYS A 286 18.56 29.10 9.79
C CYS A 286 19.85 28.85 10.58
N ASP A 287 20.66 27.91 10.10
CA ASP A 287 21.91 27.46 10.72
C ASP A 287 23.01 27.02 9.71
N GLY A 288 22.74 27.13 8.41
CA GLY A 288 23.70 26.86 7.34
C GLY A 288 23.74 25.41 6.84
N HIS A 289 22.72 24.61 7.14
CA HIS A 289 22.58 23.23 6.66
C HIS A 289 21.28 23.06 5.84
N ASP A 290 21.33 22.13 4.89
CA ASP A 290 20.17 21.54 4.24
C ASP A 290 19.49 20.61 5.27
N ASN A 291 18.38 21.05 5.87
CA ASN A 291 17.72 20.36 6.98
C ASN A 291 16.47 19.59 6.51
N ASP A 292 15.74 20.08 5.51
CA ASP A 292 14.59 19.39 4.92
C ASP A 292 14.94 18.44 3.75
N CYS A 293 16.15 18.60 3.19
CA CYS A 293 16.78 17.75 2.17
C CYS A 293 16.25 17.91 0.73
N ASP A 294 15.78 19.12 0.35
CA ASP A 294 15.47 19.48 -1.04
C ASP A 294 16.71 19.77 -1.91
N GLY A 295 17.89 20.00 -1.29
CA GLY A 295 19.15 20.31 -1.96
C GLY A 295 19.53 21.80 -1.99
N GLN A 296 18.73 22.66 -1.35
CA GLN A 296 19.06 24.05 -1.02
C GLN A 296 19.56 24.16 0.43
N ILE A 297 19.84 25.37 0.92
CA ILE A 297 20.32 25.62 2.29
C ILE A 297 19.66 26.90 2.82
N ASP A 298 19.06 26.81 4.00
CA ASP A 298 18.32 27.90 4.67
C ASP A 298 17.17 28.53 3.85
N GLU A 299 16.60 27.85 2.85
CA GLU A 299 15.76 28.51 1.84
C GLU A 299 14.35 28.84 2.36
N SER A 300 13.68 29.81 1.72
CA SER A 300 12.34 30.32 2.09
C SER A 300 12.18 30.86 3.53
N LEU A 301 13.18 30.73 4.41
CA LEU A 301 13.12 31.09 5.83
C LEU A 301 12.94 32.60 6.04
N THR A 302 11.85 32.97 6.72
CA THR A 302 11.59 34.36 7.13
C THR A 302 11.09 34.46 8.56
N ARG A 303 11.55 35.49 9.30
CA ARG A 303 11.03 35.82 10.64
C ARG A 303 10.69 37.30 10.76
N ASP A 304 9.74 37.64 11.62
CA ASP A 304 9.30 39.02 11.80
C ASP A 304 10.30 39.87 12.60
N CYS A 305 10.37 41.16 12.29
CA CYS A 305 11.22 42.17 12.93
C CYS A 305 10.56 43.56 12.89
N SER A 306 11.16 44.58 13.51
CA SER A 306 10.63 45.95 13.50
C SER A 306 11.71 47.04 13.59
N ASN A 307 11.35 48.24 13.13
CA ASN A 307 12.13 49.47 13.23
C ASN A 307 11.18 50.66 13.54
N LYS A 308 11.62 51.91 13.32
CA LYS A 308 10.80 53.12 13.56
C LYS A 308 9.58 53.28 12.64
N CYS A 309 9.69 52.86 11.38
CA CYS A 309 8.63 52.97 10.38
C CYS A 309 7.64 51.79 10.41
N GLY A 310 7.87 50.78 11.27
CA GLY A 310 6.93 49.70 11.50
C GLY A 310 7.56 48.32 11.61
N LYS A 311 6.87 47.31 11.08
CA LYS A 311 7.29 45.90 11.06
C LYS A 311 7.80 45.51 9.68
N GLY A 312 8.57 44.43 9.63
CA GLY A 312 9.00 43.77 8.40
C GLY A 312 9.57 42.38 8.72
N LYS A 313 10.44 41.85 7.86
CA LYS A 313 11.02 40.51 8.03
C LYS A 313 12.52 40.47 7.83
N GLN A 314 13.19 39.52 8.48
CA GLN A 314 14.53 39.07 8.11
C GLN A 314 14.38 37.77 7.30
N GLN A 315 15.22 37.58 6.29
CA GLN A 315 15.41 36.30 5.60
C GLN A 315 16.63 35.59 6.20
N CYS A 316 16.73 34.27 6.11
CA CYS A 316 18.02 33.63 6.35
C CYS A 316 18.95 33.81 5.14
N VAL A 317 20.24 33.99 5.39
CA VAL A 317 21.31 34.06 4.38
C VAL A 317 22.58 33.47 5.01
N GLN A 318 22.99 32.27 4.58
CA GLN A 318 24.23 31.61 5.02
C GLN A 318 24.27 31.35 6.54
N GLY A 319 23.20 30.76 7.09
CA GLY A 319 23.03 30.47 8.52
C GLY A 319 22.80 31.68 9.42
N ASP A 320 22.72 32.89 8.86
CA ASP A 320 22.57 34.15 9.61
C ASP A 320 21.36 34.95 9.12
N TRP A 321 20.74 35.73 10.02
CA TRP A 321 19.52 36.48 9.68
C TRP A 321 19.82 37.86 9.09
N SER A 322 19.30 38.12 7.89
CA SER A 322 19.49 39.34 7.11
C SER A 322 19.14 40.63 7.85
N THR A 323 19.49 41.79 7.30
CA THR A 323 18.90 43.07 7.74
C THR A 323 17.37 43.02 7.68
N CYS A 324 16.72 43.73 8.60
CA CYS A 324 15.26 43.78 8.71
C CYS A 324 14.64 44.59 7.57
N SER A 325 13.72 43.99 6.81
CA SER A 325 12.97 44.62 5.70
C SER A 325 11.82 45.53 6.16
N ALA A 326 11.74 45.85 7.45
CA ALA A 326 10.83 46.91 7.93
C ALA A 326 11.19 48.21 7.20
N PRO A 327 10.20 49.05 6.79
CA PRO A 327 10.47 50.15 5.88
C PRO A 327 11.62 51.03 6.36
N THR A 328 12.63 51.23 5.52
CA THR A 328 13.64 52.27 5.76
C THR A 328 13.02 53.61 5.38
N PRO A 329 13.24 54.70 6.16
CA PRO A 329 12.86 56.06 5.78
C PRO A 329 13.10 56.34 4.30
N SER A 330 12.04 56.58 3.56
CA SER A 330 12.03 56.69 2.10
C SER A 330 11.52 58.07 1.66
N LYS A 331 11.39 58.36 0.36
CA LYS A 331 10.80 59.63 -0.08
C LYS A 331 9.30 59.47 -0.29
N GLU A 332 8.53 60.48 0.09
CA GLU A 332 7.07 60.48 0.01
C GLU A 332 6.50 59.94 -1.32
N ILE A 333 5.55 59.03 -1.17
CA ILE A 333 4.72 58.39 -2.20
C ILE A 333 3.27 58.65 -1.79
N CYS A 334 2.39 59.00 -2.72
CA CYS A 334 1.11 59.59 -2.33
C CYS A 334 0.01 58.54 -2.20
N ASP A 335 -0.02 57.92 -1.02
CA ASP A 335 -0.96 56.91 -0.58
C ASP A 335 -1.69 57.30 0.72
N GLY A 336 -1.34 58.43 1.34
CA GLY A 336 -1.85 58.87 2.64
C GLY A 336 -1.06 58.33 3.84
N ILE A 337 0.18 57.90 3.64
CA ILE A 337 1.07 57.33 4.66
C ILE A 337 2.34 58.20 4.80
N ASP A 338 2.86 58.27 6.02
CA ASP A 338 4.16 58.84 6.39
C ASP A 338 5.29 57.89 5.90
N ASN A 339 5.88 58.19 4.74
CA ASN A 339 6.82 57.29 4.05
C ASN A 339 8.30 57.64 4.34
N ASP A 340 8.60 58.87 4.75
CA ASP A 340 9.90 59.29 5.31
C ASP A 340 10.01 59.12 6.84
N CYS A 341 8.86 58.91 7.51
CA CYS A 341 8.73 58.61 8.93
C CYS A 341 9.08 59.80 9.86
N ASP A 342 8.95 61.05 9.41
CA ASP A 342 9.16 62.25 10.24
C ASP A 342 7.91 62.71 11.03
N GLY A 343 6.72 62.19 10.71
CA GLY A 343 5.44 62.56 11.32
C GLY A 343 4.52 63.40 10.42
N LYS A 344 4.77 63.48 9.12
CA LYS A 344 3.91 64.12 8.10
C LYS A 344 3.45 63.10 7.05
N ILE A 345 2.62 63.54 6.09
CA ILE A 345 1.96 62.66 5.11
C ILE A 345 1.87 63.40 3.77
N ASP A 346 2.32 62.76 2.69
CA ASP A 346 2.21 63.15 1.27
C ASP A 346 2.88 64.51 0.91
N GLU A 347 3.88 65.04 1.65
CA GLU A 347 4.27 66.46 1.49
C GLU A 347 5.23 66.80 0.33
N GLN A 348 5.64 65.84 -0.52
CA GLN A 348 6.64 66.05 -1.59
C GLN A 348 6.09 65.78 -3.01
N GLU A 349 6.58 66.54 -3.99
CA GLU A 349 6.06 66.56 -5.36
C GLU A 349 6.42 65.31 -6.21
N THR A 350 7.30 64.42 -5.71
CA THR A 350 7.76 63.20 -6.41
C THR A 350 6.78 62.02 -6.42
N ALA A 351 5.62 62.18 -5.79
CA ALA A 351 4.87 61.09 -5.17
C ALA A 351 3.96 60.23 -6.08
N CYS A 352 3.83 60.54 -7.38
CA CYS A 352 3.27 59.65 -8.43
C CYS A 352 4.05 59.81 -9.75
N PRO A 353 4.93 58.88 -10.16
CA PRO A 353 5.69 59.00 -11.41
C PRO A 353 4.78 59.02 -12.65
N LYS A 354 4.74 60.16 -13.37
CA LYS A 354 3.87 60.44 -14.54
C LYS A 354 2.35 60.46 -14.27
N GLY A 355 1.92 60.36 -13.01
CA GLY A 355 0.52 60.50 -12.61
C GLY A 355 0.31 61.75 -11.74
N ARG A 356 -0.94 62.02 -11.36
CA ARG A 356 -1.25 62.96 -10.27
C ARG A 356 -1.95 62.20 -9.15
N CYS A 357 -1.47 62.38 -7.93
CA CYS A 357 -2.20 61.91 -6.76
C CYS A 357 -3.45 62.75 -6.52
N VAL A 358 -4.58 62.08 -6.30
CA VAL A 358 -5.86 62.73 -5.99
C VAL A 358 -6.57 62.01 -4.86
N LYS A 359 -7.13 62.80 -3.94
CA LYS A 359 -8.01 62.32 -2.88
C LYS A 359 -9.39 62.06 -3.47
N LYS A 360 -9.77 60.79 -3.56
CA LYS A 360 -11.12 60.33 -3.93
C LYS A 360 -11.86 59.92 -2.65
N GLU A 361 -13.16 59.64 -2.75
CA GLU A 361 -14.01 59.30 -1.58
C GLU A 361 -13.57 58.01 -0.83
N GLN A 362 -12.69 57.22 -1.43
CA GLN A 362 -12.21 55.92 -0.91
C GLN A 362 -10.69 55.89 -0.69
N GLY A 363 -10.01 57.05 -0.65
CA GLY A 363 -8.57 57.16 -0.38
C GLY A 363 -7.81 58.00 -1.39
N TYR A 364 -6.48 57.99 -1.30
CA TYR A 364 -5.58 58.58 -2.30
C TYR A 364 -5.27 57.56 -3.39
N VAL A 365 -5.20 58.01 -4.65
CA VAL A 365 -4.97 57.13 -5.81
C VAL A 365 -4.09 57.83 -6.84
N CYS A 366 -3.00 57.19 -7.28
CA CYS A 366 -2.32 57.57 -8.52
C CYS A 366 -3.17 57.10 -9.72
N ASP A 367 -3.67 58.06 -10.51
CA ASP A 367 -4.53 57.80 -11.68
C ASP A 367 -3.69 57.22 -12.85
N MET A 368 -3.97 55.98 -13.29
CA MET A 368 -3.07 55.22 -14.18
C MET A 368 -3.80 54.60 -15.41
N PRO A 369 -3.45 54.98 -16.66
CA PRO A 369 -4.08 54.46 -17.88
C PRO A 369 -3.25 53.38 -18.61
N CYS A 370 -3.90 52.31 -19.10
CA CYS A 370 -3.27 51.29 -19.96
C CYS A 370 -3.30 51.71 -21.45
N VAL A 371 -2.25 52.41 -21.90
CA VAL A 371 -2.11 52.88 -23.30
C VAL A 371 -1.49 51.82 -24.23
N GLY A 372 -0.76 50.85 -23.67
CA GLY A 372 -0.11 49.76 -24.41
C GLY A 372 -0.69 48.35 -24.19
N GLY A 373 -1.77 48.22 -23.41
CA GLY A 373 -2.38 46.93 -23.06
C GLY A 373 -1.75 46.18 -21.88
N GLU A 374 -0.65 46.69 -21.31
CA GLU A 374 0.01 46.11 -20.15
C GLU A 374 -0.87 46.21 -18.88
N CYS A 375 -1.18 45.05 -18.28
CA CYS A 375 -1.90 44.89 -17.02
C CYS A 375 -1.31 43.71 -16.23
N ILE A 376 -1.47 43.72 -14.90
CA ILE A 376 -0.98 42.65 -14.02
C ILE A 376 -1.82 41.36 -14.11
N SER A 377 -1.22 40.23 -13.71
CA SER A 377 -1.86 38.91 -13.71
C SER A 377 -3.22 38.91 -12.99
N GLY A 378 -4.25 38.37 -13.65
CA GLY A 378 -5.64 38.40 -13.18
C GLY A 378 -6.50 39.53 -13.77
N PHE A 379 -5.89 40.48 -14.49
CA PHE A 379 -6.55 41.64 -15.09
C PHE A 379 -6.37 41.69 -16.62
N ILE A 380 -7.20 42.48 -17.30
CA ILE A 380 -7.16 42.74 -18.74
C ILE A 380 -7.44 44.24 -19.00
N CYS A 381 -6.77 44.84 -19.99
CA CYS A 381 -7.01 46.25 -20.35
C CYS A 381 -8.36 46.39 -21.09
N ASP A 382 -9.30 47.16 -20.52
CA ASP A 382 -10.56 47.50 -21.21
C ASP A 382 -10.32 48.58 -22.27
N SER A 383 -10.35 48.13 -23.52
CA SER A 383 -10.30 48.94 -24.75
C SER A 383 -11.26 50.14 -24.85
N LYS A 384 -12.25 50.27 -23.95
CA LYS A 384 -13.19 51.41 -23.94
C LYS A 384 -12.80 52.50 -22.94
N THR A 385 -12.20 52.13 -21.83
CA THR A 385 -11.80 53.04 -20.74
C THR A 385 -10.30 53.29 -20.68
N ASN A 386 -9.50 52.44 -21.35
CA ASN A 386 -8.04 52.37 -21.22
C ASN A 386 -7.60 52.19 -19.76
N GLN A 387 -8.31 51.31 -19.04
CA GLN A 387 -8.03 50.93 -17.64
C GLN A 387 -8.03 49.40 -17.49
N CYS A 388 -7.25 48.87 -16.53
CA CYS A 388 -7.19 47.44 -16.24
C CYS A 388 -8.38 46.96 -15.38
N VAL A 389 -9.01 45.85 -15.74
CA VAL A 389 -10.20 45.27 -15.07
C VAL A 389 -10.07 43.76 -14.81
N GLU A 390 -10.71 43.22 -13.78
CA GLU A 390 -10.58 41.81 -13.35
C GLU A 390 -11.15 40.77 -14.34
N LEU A 391 -10.58 39.55 -14.33
CA LEU A 391 -11.06 38.41 -15.12
C LEU A 391 -12.33 37.74 -14.54
N PRO A 392 -13.39 37.50 -15.35
CA PRO A 392 -14.71 37.09 -14.85
C PRO A 392 -14.82 35.81 -13.99
N CYS A 393 -14.13 34.71 -14.31
CA CYS A 393 -14.21 33.49 -13.49
C CYS A 393 -13.49 33.58 -12.14
N LEU A 394 -12.66 34.61 -11.90
CA LEU A 394 -11.83 34.73 -10.69
C LEU A 394 -12.64 34.73 -9.37
N ARG A 395 -13.91 35.13 -9.44
CA ARG A 395 -14.82 35.20 -8.27
C ARG A 395 -16.16 34.47 -8.51
N LYS A 396 -16.28 33.61 -9.53
CA LYS A 396 -17.57 32.97 -9.89
C LYS A 396 -17.59 31.47 -9.60
N THR A 397 -18.50 31.06 -8.71
CA THR A 397 -18.87 29.66 -8.50
C THR A 397 -19.95 29.20 -9.49
N CYS A 398 -19.91 27.92 -9.84
CA CYS A 398 -20.91 27.24 -10.67
C CYS A 398 -21.72 26.23 -9.83
N GLN A 399 -22.75 25.61 -10.41
CA GLN A 399 -23.53 24.58 -9.72
C GLN A 399 -22.72 23.27 -9.55
N PRO A 400 -23.07 22.39 -8.59
CA PRO A 400 -22.45 21.08 -8.48
C PRO A 400 -22.47 20.32 -9.81
N GLY A 401 -21.32 19.79 -10.23
CA GLY A 401 -21.13 19.15 -11.54
C GLY A 401 -20.76 20.09 -12.69
N GLN A 402 -20.61 21.40 -12.46
CA GLN A 402 -20.21 22.37 -13.48
C GLN A 402 -18.87 23.04 -13.19
N ILE A 403 -18.15 23.43 -14.25
CA ILE A 403 -16.88 24.18 -14.20
C ILE A 403 -17.02 25.56 -14.85
N CYS A 404 -16.28 26.55 -14.37
CA CYS A 404 -16.28 27.92 -14.91
C CYS A 404 -15.25 28.06 -16.04
N VAL A 405 -15.68 28.58 -17.19
CA VAL A 405 -14.80 28.90 -18.33
C VAL A 405 -14.95 30.37 -18.74
N ASN A 406 -13.83 31.06 -18.96
CA ASN A 406 -13.82 32.42 -19.48
C ASN A 406 -14.04 32.38 -21.00
N LYS A 407 -15.14 32.95 -21.48
CA LYS A 407 -15.47 33.11 -22.91
C LYS A 407 -15.83 34.57 -23.19
N ASN A 408 -15.12 35.22 -24.12
CA ASN A 408 -15.45 36.57 -24.62
C ASN A 408 -15.80 37.57 -23.50
N THR A 409 -14.83 37.78 -22.59
CA THR A 409 -14.94 38.62 -21.37
C THR A 409 -16.15 38.34 -20.47
N LYS A 410 -16.67 37.11 -20.48
CA LYS A 410 -17.71 36.61 -19.56
C LYS A 410 -17.35 35.25 -18.98
N ALA A 411 -17.91 34.94 -17.81
CA ALA A 411 -17.76 33.66 -17.14
C ALA A 411 -18.97 32.76 -17.41
N GLU A 412 -18.77 31.66 -18.13
CA GLU A 412 -19.79 30.65 -18.46
C GLU A 412 -19.60 29.40 -17.61
N CYS A 413 -20.69 28.78 -17.16
CA CYS A 413 -20.65 27.50 -16.43
C CYS A 413 -21.04 26.37 -17.39
N ILE A 414 -20.20 25.35 -17.50
CA ILE A 414 -20.43 24.18 -18.38
C ILE A 414 -20.44 22.88 -17.58
N ASP A 415 -21.26 21.93 -18.02
CA ASP A 415 -21.30 20.55 -17.54
C ASP A 415 -20.44 19.68 -18.49
N PRO A 416 -19.28 19.16 -18.05
CA PRO A 416 -18.38 18.37 -18.88
C PRO A 416 -18.83 16.91 -19.06
N CYS A 417 -19.79 16.43 -18.25
CA CYS A 417 -20.33 15.08 -18.35
C CYS A 417 -21.58 14.99 -19.25
N LYS A 418 -22.08 16.13 -19.74
CA LYS A 418 -23.27 16.23 -20.59
C LYS A 418 -23.11 15.49 -21.93
N GLY A 419 -23.56 14.24 -21.97
CA GLY A 419 -23.49 13.36 -23.13
C GLY A 419 -22.40 12.28 -23.05
N VAL A 420 -21.60 12.27 -21.99
CA VAL A 420 -20.63 11.20 -21.72
C VAL A 420 -21.38 9.95 -21.26
N THR A 421 -21.13 8.82 -21.91
CA THR A 421 -21.68 7.51 -21.52
C THR A 421 -20.53 6.59 -21.14
N CYS A 422 -20.41 6.27 -19.85
CA CYS A 422 -19.34 5.40 -19.34
C CYS A 422 -19.73 3.92 -19.39
N GLY A 423 -18.71 3.05 -19.38
CA GLY A 423 -18.90 1.60 -19.33
C GLY A 423 -19.54 1.12 -18.02
N PRO A 424 -20.02 -0.15 -17.95
CA PRO A 424 -20.70 -0.68 -16.77
C PRO A 424 -19.90 -0.47 -15.48
N GLY A 425 -20.48 0.22 -14.51
CA GLY A 425 -19.89 0.50 -13.21
C GLY A 425 -18.92 1.71 -13.15
N LEU A 426 -18.56 2.34 -14.28
CA LEU A 426 -17.71 3.53 -14.30
C LEU A 426 -18.53 4.83 -14.17
N THR A 427 -17.93 5.87 -13.60
CA THR A 427 -18.55 7.19 -13.43
C THR A 427 -17.88 8.25 -14.30
N CYS A 428 -18.55 9.37 -14.58
CA CYS A 428 -17.94 10.51 -15.26
C CYS A 428 -17.29 11.47 -14.26
N GLY A 429 -16.01 11.79 -14.50
CA GLY A 429 -15.20 12.69 -13.70
C GLY A 429 -15.29 14.16 -14.11
N ARG A 430 -14.62 15.04 -13.35
CA ARG A 430 -14.71 16.51 -13.48
C ARG A 430 -14.25 17.08 -14.83
N GLU A 431 -13.58 16.27 -15.66
CA GLU A 431 -13.07 16.66 -16.98
C GLU A 431 -13.84 15.99 -18.14
N GLY A 432 -14.92 15.24 -17.85
CA GLY A 432 -15.68 14.49 -18.86
C GLY A 432 -15.09 13.11 -19.18
N THR A 433 -14.05 12.69 -18.47
CA THR A 433 -13.41 11.36 -18.57
C THR A 433 -14.17 10.31 -17.76
N CYS A 434 -14.16 9.06 -18.19
CA CYS A 434 -14.73 7.95 -17.42
C CYS A 434 -13.68 7.39 -16.45
N ILE A 435 -14.01 7.36 -15.17
CA ILE A 435 -13.13 6.99 -14.05
C ILE A 435 -13.77 5.92 -13.15
N ASN A 436 -12.93 5.25 -12.36
CA ASN A 436 -13.36 4.22 -11.43
C ASN A 436 -14.10 4.82 -10.21
N CYS A 437 -14.64 3.94 -9.36
CA CYS A 437 -15.43 4.35 -8.19
C CYS A 437 -14.63 4.71 -6.93
N TYR A 438 -13.31 4.52 -6.92
CA TYR A 438 -12.43 4.96 -5.84
C TYR A 438 -12.04 6.45 -6.02
N ASP A 439 -11.79 6.85 -7.28
CA ASP A 439 -11.49 8.25 -7.66
C ASP A 439 -12.72 9.16 -7.53
N ASN A 440 -13.93 8.59 -7.66
CA ASN A 440 -15.19 9.31 -7.61
C ASN A 440 -16.30 8.41 -7.06
N ALA A 441 -16.85 8.78 -5.90
CA ALA A 441 -17.76 7.91 -5.13
C ALA A 441 -19.01 7.47 -5.93
N CYS A 442 -19.44 6.24 -5.69
CA CYS A 442 -20.60 5.67 -6.38
C CYS A 442 -21.91 6.43 -6.14
N PRO A 443 -22.88 6.30 -7.08
CA PRO A 443 -24.25 6.72 -6.85
C PRO A 443 -24.84 6.14 -5.56
N PRO A 444 -25.82 6.82 -4.92
CA PRO A 444 -26.47 6.29 -3.72
C PRO A 444 -26.99 4.86 -3.90
N GLN A 445 -26.82 4.03 -2.86
CA GLN A 445 -27.18 2.59 -2.85
C GLN A 445 -26.31 1.69 -3.75
N MET A 446 -25.16 2.20 -4.23
CA MET A 446 -24.14 1.39 -4.90
C MET A 446 -22.82 1.43 -4.12
N LEU A 447 -22.12 0.29 -4.09
CA LEU A 447 -20.82 0.10 -3.47
C LEU A 447 -19.73 0.07 -4.55
N CYS A 448 -18.51 0.48 -4.19
CA CYS A 448 -17.35 0.32 -5.05
C CYS A 448 -16.76 -1.09 -4.85
N LYS A 449 -16.55 -1.83 -5.94
CA LYS A 449 -15.95 -3.17 -5.94
C LYS A 449 -15.16 -3.40 -7.22
N ASP A 450 -13.90 -3.81 -7.10
CA ASP A 450 -12.96 -4.00 -8.23
C ASP A 450 -12.92 -2.78 -9.20
N GLY A 451 -13.05 -1.56 -8.66
CA GLY A 451 -13.10 -0.30 -9.41
C GLY A 451 -14.44 0.02 -10.11
N ALA A 452 -15.44 -0.85 -10.01
CA ALA A 452 -16.78 -0.67 -10.57
C ALA A 452 -17.85 -0.43 -9.48
N CYS A 453 -18.79 0.47 -9.76
CA CYS A 453 -20.00 0.59 -8.94
C CYS A 453 -20.92 -0.61 -9.16
N VAL A 454 -21.11 -1.39 -8.10
CA VAL A 454 -22.05 -2.52 -8.03
C VAL A 454 -23.23 -2.17 -7.12
N VAL A 455 -24.39 -2.79 -7.34
CA VAL A 455 -25.54 -2.63 -6.45
C VAL A 455 -25.21 -3.23 -5.08
N ASP A 456 -25.50 -2.50 -4.00
CA ASP A 456 -25.44 -3.04 -2.65
C ASP A 456 -26.45 -4.19 -2.50
N ARG A 457 -25.93 -5.42 -2.42
CA ARG A 457 -26.75 -6.62 -2.24
C ARG A 457 -27.24 -6.83 -0.81
N CYS A 458 -26.66 -6.12 0.17
CA CYS A 458 -27.05 -6.19 1.58
C CYS A 458 -28.02 -5.07 2.01
N ALA A 459 -28.15 -3.98 1.25
CA ALA A 459 -29.06 -2.85 1.51
C ALA A 459 -30.49 -3.23 1.95
N ASN A 460 -31.02 -4.33 1.43
CA ASN A 460 -32.40 -4.79 1.70
C ASN A 460 -32.48 -6.22 2.28
N VAL A 461 -31.34 -6.81 2.65
CA VAL A 461 -31.29 -8.18 3.19
C VAL A 461 -31.44 -8.13 4.72
N LYS A 462 -32.46 -8.83 5.22
CA LYS A 462 -32.69 -9.00 6.67
C LYS A 462 -32.28 -10.40 7.09
N CYS A 463 -31.16 -10.49 7.80
CA CYS A 463 -30.66 -11.73 8.36
C CYS A 463 -31.32 -12.04 9.71
N ALA A 464 -31.12 -13.27 10.22
CA ALA A 464 -31.62 -13.65 11.54
C ALA A 464 -30.78 -13.01 12.67
N GLU A 465 -31.27 -13.13 13.90
CA GLU A 465 -30.52 -12.75 15.10
C GLU A 465 -29.17 -13.51 15.16
N GLY A 466 -28.09 -12.80 15.48
CA GLY A 466 -26.72 -13.34 15.44
C GLY A 466 -26.08 -13.46 14.05
N GLN A 467 -26.76 -13.03 12.98
CA GLN A 467 -26.25 -13.09 11.60
C GLN A 467 -25.94 -11.71 11.00
N ALA A 468 -24.99 -11.68 10.06
CA ALA A 468 -24.63 -10.51 9.24
C ALA A 468 -24.88 -10.81 7.75
N CYS A 469 -25.04 -9.77 6.93
CA CYS A 469 -25.05 -9.94 5.47
C CYS A 469 -23.66 -9.67 4.90
N SER A 470 -23.16 -10.52 3.99
CA SER A 470 -21.98 -10.23 3.16
C SER A 470 -22.25 -10.62 1.71
N ASP A 471 -22.00 -9.70 0.77
CA ASP A 471 -22.29 -9.83 -0.69
C ASP A 471 -23.71 -10.37 -1.02
N GLY A 472 -24.70 -10.07 -0.16
CA GLY A 472 -26.10 -10.49 -0.30
C GLY A 472 -26.48 -11.81 0.37
N VAL A 473 -25.55 -12.46 1.08
CA VAL A 473 -25.78 -13.74 1.78
C VAL A 473 -25.73 -13.52 3.30
N CYS A 474 -26.70 -14.07 4.03
CA CYS A 474 -26.72 -14.06 5.49
C CYS A 474 -25.81 -15.14 6.08
N LEU A 475 -24.90 -14.75 6.97
CA LEU A 475 -23.88 -15.59 7.59
C LEU A 475 -23.95 -15.50 9.13
N ASP A 476 -23.78 -16.60 9.85
CA ASP A 476 -23.64 -16.57 11.33
C ASP A 476 -22.38 -15.79 11.72
N THR A 477 -22.49 -14.84 12.67
CA THR A 477 -21.35 -13.98 13.05
C THR A 477 -20.38 -14.62 14.05
N CYS A 478 -19.16 -14.08 14.09
CA CYS A 478 -18.17 -14.41 15.10
C CYS A 478 -18.38 -13.70 16.45
N ALA A 479 -19.36 -12.79 16.55
CA ALA A 479 -19.57 -11.91 17.69
C ALA A 479 -19.72 -12.67 19.03
N ASP A 480 -20.59 -13.68 19.09
CA ASP A 480 -20.80 -14.50 20.29
C ASP A 480 -19.93 -15.78 20.33
N LYS A 481 -19.05 -15.97 19.34
CA LYS A 481 -18.38 -17.24 19.09
C LYS A 481 -17.09 -17.40 19.91
N LYS A 482 -17.25 -17.83 21.16
CA LYS A 482 -16.13 -18.18 22.04
C LYS A 482 -15.34 -19.39 21.49
N CYS A 483 -14.08 -19.15 21.13
CA CYS A 483 -13.14 -20.17 20.66
C CYS A 483 -12.13 -20.58 21.74
N PRO A 484 -11.56 -21.80 21.67
CA PRO A 484 -10.48 -22.22 22.58
C PRO A 484 -9.21 -21.37 22.41
N THR A 485 -8.35 -21.34 23.44
CA THR A 485 -7.02 -20.70 23.35
C THR A 485 -6.22 -21.26 22.18
N GLY A 486 -5.64 -20.37 21.36
CA GLY A 486 -4.95 -20.76 20.12
C GLY A 486 -5.86 -20.96 18.90
N PHE A 487 -7.15 -20.63 19.00
CA PHE A 487 -8.10 -20.65 17.89
C PHE A 487 -8.77 -19.28 17.74
N ARG A 488 -8.92 -18.82 16.50
CA ARG A 488 -9.73 -17.64 16.16
C ARG A 488 -11.05 -18.08 15.53
N CYS A 489 -12.08 -17.26 15.68
CA CYS A 489 -13.30 -17.44 14.88
C CYS A 489 -13.06 -16.99 13.44
N GLN A 490 -13.66 -17.71 12.49
CA GLN A 490 -13.83 -17.27 11.10
C GLN A 490 -15.15 -17.82 10.56
N THR A 491 -15.84 -17.05 9.73
CA THR A 491 -17.12 -17.41 9.12
C THR A 491 -16.85 -18.01 7.73
N LEU A 492 -17.09 -19.31 7.57
CA LEU A 492 -16.78 -20.04 6.34
C LEU A 492 -18.01 -20.75 5.75
N ASP A 493 -17.87 -20.99 4.44
CA ASP A 493 -18.81 -21.66 3.53
C ASP A 493 -20.08 -20.88 3.14
N GLY A 494 -20.53 -21.09 1.88
CA GLY A 494 -21.71 -20.47 1.29
C GLY A 494 -22.90 -21.43 1.06
N ARG A 495 -22.86 -22.65 1.61
CA ARG A 495 -24.05 -23.53 1.73
C ARG A 495 -24.63 -23.47 3.14
N TYR A 496 -23.78 -23.53 4.16
CA TYR A 496 -24.18 -23.41 5.57
C TYR A 496 -23.20 -22.49 6.31
N PRO A 497 -23.37 -21.16 6.22
CA PRO A 497 -22.41 -20.18 6.69
C PRO A 497 -22.40 -20.08 8.22
N LYS A 498 -21.52 -20.84 8.86
CA LYS A 498 -21.44 -20.97 10.32
C LYS A 498 -20.11 -20.45 10.85
N SER A 499 -20.17 -19.49 11.77
CA SER A 499 -19.00 -19.02 12.50
C SER A 499 -18.31 -20.18 13.21
N THR A 500 -17.03 -20.41 12.90
CA THR A 500 -16.33 -21.65 13.25
C THR A 500 -14.92 -21.33 13.75
N CYS A 501 -14.45 -22.08 14.74
CA CYS A 501 -13.15 -21.85 15.36
C CYS A 501 -12.05 -22.61 14.60
N PHE A 502 -11.06 -21.87 14.09
CA PHE A 502 -9.91 -22.43 13.38
C PHE A 502 -8.61 -22.20 14.16
N PRO A 503 -7.64 -23.13 14.11
CA PRO A 503 -6.33 -22.93 14.72
C PRO A 503 -5.71 -21.62 14.21
N ASP A 504 -5.45 -20.69 15.11
CA ASP A 504 -4.82 -19.43 14.75
C ASP A 504 -3.31 -19.56 14.95
N ALA A 505 -2.63 -19.81 13.84
CA ALA A 505 -1.17 -19.89 13.80
C ALA A 505 -0.47 -18.64 14.37
N CYS A 506 -1.17 -17.50 14.47
CA CYS A 506 -0.64 -16.25 15.03
C CYS A 506 -0.92 -16.02 16.52
N ALA A 507 -1.76 -16.82 17.18
CA ALA A 507 -2.24 -16.53 18.54
C ALA A 507 -1.16 -16.49 19.65
N ASN A 508 0.05 -16.99 19.38
CA ASN A 508 1.19 -16.93 20.30
C ASN A 508 2.46 -16.37 19.62
N VAL A 509 2.32 -15.66 18.49
CA VAL A 509 3.44 -15.20 17.66
C VAL A 509 3.66 -13.70 17.86
N GLN A 510 4.65 -13.36 18.68
CA GLN A 510 5.14 -11.98 18.81
C GLN A 510 6.14 -11.67 17.69
N CYS A 511 5.95 -10.52 17.03
CA CYS A 511 6.79 -10.05 15.94
C CYS A 511 7.53 -8.76 16.33
N ALA A 512 8.62 -8.44 15.61
CA ALA A 512 9.36 -7.21 15.83
C ALA A 512 8.57 -5.96 15.36
N PRO A 513 8.97 -4.74 15.72
CA PRO A 513 8.41 -3.52 15.14
C PRO A 513 8.39 -3.56 13.59
N HIS A 514 7.34 -3.00 13.00
CA HIS A 514 7.05 -3.05 11.56
C HIS A 514 6.91 -4.47 10.96
N GLN A 515 6.76 -5.51 11.79
CA GLN A 515 6.38 -6.86 11.34
C GLN A 515 4.95 -7.20 11.77
N VAL A 516 4.37 -8.17 11.08
CA VAL A 516 3.00 -8.66 11.29
C VAL A 516 2.98 -10.18 11.10
N CYS A 517 2.21 -10.88 11.92
CA CYS A 517 2.09 -12.32 11.76
C CYS A 517 1.15 -12.66 10.59
N SER A 518 1.67 -13.43 9.62
CA SER A 518 0.88 -14.11 8.60
C SER A 518 1.18 -15.60 8.66
N ARG A 519 0.13 -16.44 8.80
CA ARG A 519 0.21 -17.91 8.84
C ARG A 519 1.19 -18.48 9.88
N GLY A 520 1.41 -17.77 10.99
CA GLY A 520 2.34 -18.16 12.06
C GLY A 520 3.80 -17.77 11.83
N GLN A 521 4.09 -16.95 10.81
CA GLN A 521 5.40 -16.37 10.57
C GLN A 521 5.32 -14.85 10.65
N CYS A 522 6.32 -14.23 11.28
CA CYS A 522 6.48 -12.79 11.25
C CYS A 522 7.06 -12.37 9.90
N ILE A 523 6.25 -11.67 9.11
CA ILE A 523 6.66 -11.05 7.86
C ILE A 523 6.77 -9.53 8.06
N LEU A 524 7.57 -8.86 7.22
CA LEU A 524 7.59 -7.40 7.18
C LEU A 524 6.18 -6.90 6.80
N ASN A 525 5.61 -6.01 7.61
CA ASN A 525 4.36 -5.34 7.27
C ASN A 525 4.64 -4.34 6.15
N ARG A 526 4.20 -4.65 4.93
CA ARG A 526 4.38 -3.74 3.78
C ARG A 526 3.43 -2.53 3.81
N CYS A 527 2.46 -2.51 4.72
CA CYS A 527 1.57 -1.38 4.94
C CYS A 527 2.21 -0.35 5.87
N ILE A 528 3.14 0.42 5.32
CA ILE A 528 3.66 1.66 5.92
C ILE A 528 2.67 2.81 5.69
N GLU A 529 2.76 3.87 6.51
CA GLU A 529 1.82 5.02 6.49
C GLU A 529 1.66 5.63 5.09
N THR A 530 2.77 5.87 4.38
CA THR A 530 2.79 6.40 3.00
C THR A 530 2.23 5.47 1.93
N ILE A 531 1.78 4.26 2.29
CA ILE A 531 1.01 3.32 1.46
C ILE A 531 -0.44 3.23 1.96
N VAL A 532 -0.67 3.21 3.27
CA VAL A 532 -2.02 3.23 3.87
C VAL A 532 -2.78 4.50 3.45
N ASP A 533 -2.13 5.67 3.46
CA ASP A 533 -2.73 6.94 3.03
C ASP A 533 -2.96 7.03 1.51
N LYS A 534 -2.39 6.10 0.73
CA LYS A 534 -2.66 5.93 -0.71
C LYS A 534 -3.80 4.94 -0.99
N CYS A 535 -4.24 4.16 -0.01
CA CYS A 535 -5.39 3.30 -0.17
C CYS A 535 -6.67 4.15 -0.17
N GLN A 536 -7.44 4.01 -1.24
CA GLN A 536 -8.60 4.86 -1.49
C GLN A 536 -9.79 4.41 -0.63
N LYS A 537 -10.76 5.30 -0.40
CA LYS A 537 -11.86 5.04 0.54
C LYS A 537 -12.64 3.77 0.17
N GLY A 538 -12.65 2.79 1.08
CA GLY A 538 -13.25 1.47 0.88
C GLY A 538 -12.24 0.36 0.57
N GLN A 539 -10.96 0.70 0.45
CA GLN A 539 -9.84 -0.25 0.36
C GLN A 539 -9.14 -0.42 1.72
N SER A 540 -8.49 -1.57 1.88
CA SER A 540 -7.54 -1.87 2.95
C SER A 540 -6.19 -2.27 2.35
N CYS A 541 -5.09 -1.94 3.03
CA CYS A 541 -3.76 -2.39 2.61
C CYS A 541 -3.53 -3.85 3.03
N ASP A 542 -3.06 -4.69 2.09
CA ASP A 542 -2.68 -6.07 2.35
C ASP A 542 -1.24 -6.14 2.94
N PRO A 543 -1.07 -6.61 4.19
CA PRO A 543 0.24 -6.56 4.88
C PRO A 543 1.34 -7.40 4.24
N GLU A 544 0.99 -8.44 3.47
CA GLU A 544 1.94 -9.37 2.84
C GLU A 544 2.46 -8.84 1.49
N THR A 545 1.66 -8.00 0.83
CA THR A 545 1.94 -7.49 -0.53
C THR A 545 2.14 -5.97 -0.61
N GLY A 546 1.66 -5.18 0.36
CA GLY A 546 1.70 -3.71 0.31
C GLY A 546 0.73 -3.09 -0.70
N LEU A 547 -0.20 -3.90 -1.23
CA LEU A 547 -1.18 -3.49 -2.23
C LEU A 547 -2.51 -3.17 -1.55
N CYS A 548 -3.11 -2.05 -1.94
CA CYS A 548 -4.49 -1.73 -1.59
C CYS A 548 -5.45 -2.67 -2.33
N LYS A 549 -6.43 -3.21 -1.61
CA LYS A 549 -7.48 -4.12 -2.09
C LYS A 549 -8.80 -3.71 -1.45
N ASP A 550 -9.95 -4.06 -2.03
CA ASP A 550 -11.24 -3.79 -1.38
C ASP A 550 -11.25 -4.31 0.06
N ASP A 551 -11.63 -3.46 1.01
CA ASP A 551 -11.86 -3.88 2.38
C ASP A 551 -13.09 -4.80 2.40
N PRO A 552 -12.98 -6.05 2.90
CA PRO A 552 -14.14 -6.93 3.02
C PRO A 552 -15.27 -6.40 3.91
N CYS A 553 -15.01 -5.37 4.71
CA CYS A 553 -16.02 -4.64 5.46
C CYS A 553 -16.85 -3.66 4.62
N THR A 554 -16.37 -3.23 3.44
CA THR A 554 -17.13 -2.38 2.50
C THR A 554 -18.40 -3.07 1.98
N TYR A 555 -18.43 -4.41 1.95
CA TYR A 555 -19.57 -5.21 1.48
C TYR A 555 -20.11 -6.19 2.55
N THR A 556 -19.89 -5.89 3.84
CA THR A 556 -20.38 -6.71 4.97
C THR A 556 -21.17 -5.86 5.97
N HIS A 557 -22.48 -6.05 6.00
CA HIS A 557 -23.41 -5.41 6.93
C HIS A 557 -23.57 -6.23 8.21
N CYS A 558 -22.84 -5.83 9.25
CA CYS A 558 -22.92 -6.43 10.58
C CYS A 558 -24.20 -6.02 11.34
N PRO A 559 -24.73 -6.87 12.25
CA PRO A 559 -25.86 -6.52 13.10
C PRO A 559 -25.52 -5.44 14.13
N GLU A 560 -26.53 -4.74 14.62
CA GLU A 560 -26.40 -3.68 15.63
C GLU A 560 -25.63 -4.17 16.88
N GLY A 561 -24.72 -3.33 17.41
CA GLY A 561 -23.84 -3.70 18.52
C GLY A 561 -22.58 -4.48 18.13
N THR A 562 -22.37 -4.78 16.84
CA THR A 562 -21.16 -5.44 16.34
C THR A 562 -20.44 -4.60 15.29
N TYR A 563 -19.13 -4.74 15.19
CA TYR A 563 -18.28 -4.05 14.21
C TYR A 563 -17.60 -5.04 13.27
N CYS A 564 -17.34 -4.62 12.03
CA CYS A 564 -16.60 -5.44 11.07
C CYS A 564 -15.09 -5.31 11.25
N THR A 565 -14.35 -6.40 11.07
CA THR A 565 -12.89 -6.39 10.92
C THR A 565 -12.48 -7.52 9.97
N LYS A 566 -11.80 -7.19 8.87
CA LYS A 566 -11.35 -8.15 7.84
C LYS A 566 -12.49 -9.00 7.23
N GLY A 567 -13.73 -8.48 7.25
CA GLY A 567 -14.94 -9.17 6.78
C GLY A 567 -15.68 -9.98 7.85
N GLU A 568 -15.20 -10.04 9.09
CA GLU A 568 -15.83 -10.73 10.21
C GLU A 568 -16.52 -9.74 11.15
N CYS A 569 -17.74 -10.04 11.60
CA CYS A 569 -18.47 -9.20 12.58
C CYS A 569 -18.20 -9.66 14.02
N LEU A 570 -17.80 -8.73 14.88
CA LEU A 570 -17.31 -8.97 16.24
C LEU A 570 -18.06 -8.12 17.28
N ASN A 571 -18.26 -8.68 18.48
CA ASN A 571 -18.81 -7.97 19.64
C ASN A 571 -17.77 -7.03 20.28
N GLU A 572 -18.22 -5.96 20.93
CA GLU A 572 -17.36 -5.05 21.71
C GLU A 572 -16.59 -5.72 22.89
N ASN A 573 -16.94 -6.96 23.25
CA ASN A 573 -16.52 -7.59 24.51
C ASN A 573 -16.04 -9.05 24.40
N THR A 574 -15.34 -9.46 23.34
CA THR A 574 -14.27 -10.51 23.45
C THR A 574 -13.37 -10.64 22.20
N PRO A 575 -12.03 -10.49 22.33
CA PRO A 575 -11.33 -9.65 23.31
C PRO A 575 -11.57 -8.18 22.98
N ASN A 576 -11.85 -7.37 24.01
CA ASN A 576 -11.86 -5.91 23.83
C ASN A 576 -10.41 -5.43 23.60
N PRO A 577 -10.16 -4.41 22.75
CA PRO A 577 -8.85 -3.81 22.58
C PRO A 577 -8.14 -3.42 23.89
N LYS A 578 -8.85 -3.23 25.01
CA LYS A 578 -8.28 -2.89 26.32
C LYS A 578 -7.00 -3.61 26.72
N GLU A 579 -6.85 -4.91 26.51
CA GLU A 579 -5.60 -5.61 26.90
C GLU A 579 -4.39 -5.27 25.99
N TYR A 580 -4.65 -4.82 24.75
CA TYR A 580 -3.67 -4.21 23.83
C TYR A 580 -3.50 -2.70 24.07
N CYS A 581 -4.50 -2.05 24.66
CA CYS A 581 -4.52 -0.62 24.97
C CYS A 581 -3.85 -0.29 26.32
N ASP A 582 -3.98 -1.15 27.34
CA ASP A 582 -3.41 -0.93 28.67
C ASP A 582 -1.87 -1.08 28.68
N ASN A 583 -1.28 -1.75 27.66
CA ASN A 583 0.15 -1.74 27.33
C ASN A 583 0.35 -1.98 25.81
N PRO A 584 0.34 -0.94 24.96
CA PRO A 584 0.56 -1.11 23.53
C PRO A 584 2.05 -1.40 23.22
N PRO A 585 2.36 -2.13 22.13
CA PRO A 585 3.73 -2.28 21.64
C PRO A 585 4.36 -0.93 21.26
N PRO A 586 5.70 -0.81 21.27
CA PRO A 586 6.38 0.45 20.96
C PRO A 586 5.95 1.05 19.61
N GLY A 587 5.36 2.24 19.64
CA GLY A 587 4.85 2.98 18.47
C GLY A 587 3.34 2.85 18.22
N GLN A 588 2.64 1.96 18.91
CA GLN A 588 1.20 1.74 18.77
C GLN A 588 0.37 2.41 19.87
N CYS A 589 -0.92 2.64 19.62
CA CYS A 589 -1.84 3.30 20.55
C CYS A 589 -3.31 2.89 20.32
N CYS A 590 -4.18 3.35 21.22
CA CYS A 590 -5.64 3.30 21.05
C CYS A 590 -6.33 4.65 21.27
N VAL A 591 -5.71 5.55 22.04
CA VAL A 591 -6.14 6.91 22.37
C VAL A 591 -4.91 7.79 22.55
N ASP A 592 -5.07 9.10 22.41
CA ASP A 592 -3.99 10.10 22.52
C ASP A 592 -3.19 9.98 23.83
N ALA A 593 -3.83 9.54 24.91
CA ALA A 593 -3.20 9.38 26.23
C ALA A 593 -2.12 8.28 26.30
N HIS A 594 -1.94 7.47 25.24
CA HIS A 594 -0.86 6.48 25.15
C HIS A 594 0.36 7.02 24.40
N CYS A 595 0.23 8.22 23.83
CA CYS A 595 1.24 8.90 23.07
C CYS A 595 1.95 9.96 23.94
N GLY A 596 3.14 10.40 23.52
CA GLY A 596 3.89 11.44 24.23
C GLY A 596 3.26 12.82 24.11
N SER A 597 3.77 13.78 24.88
CA SER A 597 3.42 15.19 24.71
C SER A 597 3.63 15.63 23.25
N ASN A 598 2.63 16.26 22.65
CA ASN A 598 2.56 16.61 21.22
C ASN A 598 2.46 15.41 20.26
N THR A 599 1.79 14.32 20.66
CA THR A 599 1.36 13.26 19.72
C THR A 599 -0.10 12.86 19.98
N SER A 600 -0.84 12.45 18.95
CA SER A 600 -2.21 11.91 19.03
C SER A 600 -2.31 10.55 18.35
N CYS A 601 -3.37 9.80 18.65
CA CYS A 601 -3.55 8.45 18.14
C CYS A 601 -4.39 8.43 16.86
N VAL A 602 -3.78 8.08 15.72
CA VAL A 602 -4.45 7.97 14.42
C VAL A 602 -4.24 6.56 13.87
N ASN A 603 -5.34 5.88 13.49
CA ASN A 603 -5.32 4.53 12.92
C ASN A 603 -4.52 3.46 13.72
N GLY A 604 -4.31 3.69 15.02
CA GLY A 604 -3.57 2.80 15.92
C GLY A 604 -2.09 3.16 16.14
N TYR A 605 -1.62 4.31 15.65
CA TYR A 605 -0.24 4.79 15.77
C TYR A 605 -0.14 6.23 16.29
N CYS A 606 0.94 6.55 17.00
CA CYS A 606 1.15 7.88 17.61
C CYS A 606 1.78 8.85 16.61
N VAL A 607 0.99 9.77 16.06
CA VAL A 607 1.43 10.80 15.09
C VAL A 607 1.65 12.15 15.76
N ASN A 608 2.61 12.94 15.26
CA ASN A 608 3.04 14.20 15.89
C ASN A 608 2.05 15.35 15.63
N THR A 609 1.56 16.00 16.69
CA THR A 609 0.52 17.04 16.62
C THR A 609 1.11 18.44 16.64
N THR A 610 1.74 18.82 15.52
CA THR A 610 2.27 20.17 15.31
C THR A 610 1.19 21.21 15.03
N ASN A 611 0.56 21.68 16.12
CA ASN A 611 -0.07 23.01 16.27
C ASN A 611 -1.52 23.15 15.71
N PRO A 612 -2.21 24.32 15.77
CA PRO A 612 -3.54 24.35 16.42
C PRO A 612 -4.65 24.96 15.53
N ASN A 613 -5.75 25.40 16.17
CA ASN A 613 -6.96 26.00 15.58
C ASN A 613 -7.90 25.01 14.89
N GLY A 614 -8.65 24.25 15.68
CA GLY A 614 -9.77 23.45 15.17
C GLY A 614 -11.01 24.28 14.80
N ASN A 615 -11.95 23.65 14.10
CA ASN A 615 -13.34 24.09 14.01
C ASN A 615 -14.24 22.84 13.92
N GLY A 616 -15.00 22.56 14.97
CA GLY A 616 -15.76 21.32 15.11
C GLY A 616 -17.29 21.51 15.12
N GLY A 617 -18.01 20.55 14.55
CA GLY A 617 -19.47 20.43 14.63
C GLY A 617 -20.09 19.74 13.41
N PRO A 618 -21.39 19.35 13.44
CA PRO A 618 -22.37 19.54 14.53
C PRO A 618 -22.77 18.23 15.26
N ARG A 619 -23.84 18.26 16.07
CA ARG A 619 -24.24 17.24 17.06
C ARG A 619 -25.47 16.40 16.70
N GLY A 620 -25.58 15.21 17.29
CA GLY A 620 -26.81 14.55 17.77
C GLY A 620 -26.43 13.50 18.84
N SER A 621 -26.84 13.62 20.11
CA SER A 621 -28.18 13.29 20.70
C SER A 621 -28.48 11.79 20.69
N ALA A 622 -28.70 11.08 21.82
CA ALA A 622 -28.69 11.39 23.27
C ALA A 622 -28.49 10.06 24.06
N GLY A 623 -28.44 9.93 25.39
CA GLY A 623 -28.72 10.82 26.53
C GLY A 623 -28.62 10.06 27.89
N CYS A 624 -29.32 10.52 28.94
CA CYS A 624 -29.36 9.96 30.32
C CYS A 624 -28.05 10.05 31.15
N ALA A 625 -28.06 10.19 32.48
CA ALA A 625 -29.05 10.75 33.42
C ALA A 625 -28.33 11.18 34.73
N CYS A 626 -28.87 12.16 35.47
CA CYS A 626 -28.22 12.68 36.69
C CYS A 626 -28.83 12.10 37.98
N GLN A 627 -27.98 11.79 38.97
CA GLN A 627 -28.35 11.76 40.39
C GLN A 627 -27.24 12.44 41.21
N ASN A 628 -27.64 13.12 42.30
CA ASN A 628 -26.76 13.89 43.18
C ASN A 628 -26.54 13.18 44.52
N THR A 629 -25.30 13.15 45.01
CA THR A 629 -24.95 13.54 46.39
C THR A 629 -23.45 13.89 46.49
N PRO A 630 -23.05 14.84 47.34
CA PRO A 630 -21.64 15.21 47.54
C PRO A 630 -20.97 14.42 48.68
N GLY A 631 -19.66 14.18 48.59
CA GLY A 631 -18.90 13.48 49.63
C GLY A 631 -17.38 13.73 49.58
N GLU A 632 -16.91 14.55 50.53
CA GLU A 632 -15.52 14.62 51.03
C GLU A 632 -14.41 15.13 50.08
N GLN A 633 -13.24 15.42 50.66
CA GLN A 633 -12.20 16.33 50.13
C GLN A 633 -10.78 15.74 50.33
N PRO A 634 -9.76 16.22 49.56
CA PRO A 634 -8.49 15.52 49.42
C PRO A 634 -7.46 15.82 50.52
N LEU A 635 -6.42 14.99 50.59
CA LEU A 635 -5.25 15.20 51.45
C LEU A 635 -4.07 15.77 50.65
N PHE A 636 -3.62 16.98 51.05
CA PHE A 636 -2.20 17.42 51.22
C PHE A 636 -1.19 17.22 50.07
N SER A 637 -0.25 18.14 49.75
CA SER A 637 0.21 19.44 50.31
C SER A 637 1.14 20.05 49.21
N TRP A 638 1.56 21.33 49.14
CA TRP A 638 2.10 22.31 50.10
C TRP A 638 1.76 23.75 49.59
N LEU A 639 1.29 24.69 50.41
CA LEU A 639 2.05 25.61 51.30
C LEU A 639 3.09 26.47 50.53
N LEU A 640 3.25 27.80 50.71
CA LEU A 640 2.61 28.87 51.52
C LEU A 640 2.82 30.22 50.74
N ILE A 641 2.65 31.48 51.19
CA ILE A 641 2.58 32.16 52.50
C ILE A 641 1.65 33.41 52.37
N LEU A 642 1.03 33.87 53.48
CA LEU A 642 0.65 35.25 53.88
C LEU A 642 -0.82 35.39 54.33
N PHE A 643 -1.20 36.11 55.41
CA PHE A 643 -0.56 36.42 56.71
C PHE A 643 -1.62 37.05 57.67
N VAL A 644 -1.22 37.36 58.92
CA VAL A 644 -1.88 38.22 59.95
C VAL A 644 -2.68 37.49 61.05
N LEU A 645 -2.60 38.04 62.27
CA LEU A 645 -2.85 37.42 63.58
C LEU A 645 -3.98 38.12 64.37
N GLY A 646 -4.63 37.37 65.27
CA GLY A 646 -5.42 37.90 66.39
C GLY A 646 -4.77 37.57 67.75
N PHE A 647 -4.54 38.58 68.60
CA PHE A 647 -3.83 38.46 69.88
C PHE A 647 -4.70 37.90 71.03
N HIS A 648 -4.13 37.08 71.94
CA HIS A 648 -3.86 37.53 73.33
C HIS A 648 -3.03 36.59 74.24
N ARG A 649 -1.90 37.13 74.74
CA ARG A 649 -1.25 36.90 76.08
C ARG A 649 -0.76 35.46 76.42
N TYR A 650 0.32 35.23 77.20
CA TYR A 650 0.83 35.99 78.36
C TYR A 650 2.33 35.76 78.70
N LYS A 651 3.06 36.86 79.01
CA LYS A 651 4.33 37.03 79.80
C LYS A 651 5.68 36.33 79.42
N ARG A 652 6.69 37.23 79.27
CA ARG A 652 8.13 37.16 79.70
C ARG A 652 9.05 36.13 78.99
N ARG A 653 10.33 36.40 78.66
CA ARG A 653 11.33 37.48 78.97
C ARG A 653 12.48 37.39 77.90
N ASP A 654 13.44 38.30 77.67
CA ASP A 654 13.73 39.71 78.03
C ASP A 654 14.85 40.25 77.08
N LYS A 655 14.68 41.39 76.38
CA LYS A 655 15.73 42.21 75.70
C LYS A 655 16.54 41.55 74.54
N GLN A 656 17.27 42.25 73.65
CA GLN A 656 17.58 43.67 73.31
C GLN A 656 18.00 43.69 71.81
N GLY A 657 17.97 44.76 70.99
CA GLY A 657 17.53 46.16 71.10
C GLY A 657 17.94 46.99 69.86
N GLN A 658 17.34 48.17 69.66
CA GLN A 658 17.68 49.26 68.68
C GLN A 658 17.56 48.93 67.16
N GLN A 659 16.89 49.71 66.28
CA GLN A 659 16.91 51.17 65.99
C GLN A 659 18.27 51.66 65.46
N GLY A 660 18.39 52.48 64.41
CA GLY A 660 17.46 53.10 63.44
C GLY A 660 18.34 53.80 62.36
N GLY A 661 17.87 54.30 61.21
CA GLY A 661 16.52 54.69 60.81
C GLY A 661 16.54 56.18 60.40
N ARG A 662 16.32 56.48 59.12
CA ARG A 662 15.95 57.81 58.62
C ARG A 662 15.27 57.70 57.26
#